data_AF-A0A0D2EJT7-F1
#
_entry.id   AF-A0A0D2EJT7-F1
#
_cell.length_a   1.000
_cell.length_b   1.000
_cell.length_c   1.000
_cell.angle_alpha   90.00
_cell.angle_beta   90.00
_cell.angle_gamma   90.00
#
_symmetry.space_group_name_H-M   'P 1'
#
loop_
_entity.id
_entity.type
_entity.pdbx_description
1 polymer ?
#
loop_
_entity_poly.entity_id
_entity_poly.type
_entity_poly.pdbx_seq_one_letter_code
_entity_poly.pdbx_strand_id
1 'polypeptide(L)'
;MAFYFCVTLLKHTLLALLLIVSLTTKAHAADFDQCKAKVLVDIDRGTIESTYHFDIVYHGPLRGIDPSYRNETLALTVDGCIAACGSGPDLWDAFTVFQILTTWILPSVSLIAQLPWESLNIRKRRNLEALLNWIGAPSASLTTTIFNIYMIKKCHEVARASPPTARMDDAMYILSCINQYQYPGMLPAPRPVGRLENQSLPDRLRRLKKLVMRGTHPKPVDGSSNSEEEPASTVRNRNRALLQGVFRQLKLSAHGPHADQQELQARLAELNATLAYHLRLNRRKGVWPLALNILWFGVSLIISVAVAFADLGDNTTAHSLALGLLLSWIPSLVVMAIIDRNPTNSSRCQELIERWLYNVEQVVEAQRRQGLIRDAANAATQPPQAEGSGAAQPPLPGQNGEAQHGEAQQEAEANELVLWSRALELRQPGVRRRYGIGHFVGQGRYLRYCGVANAALMQYEHAGDDLDSLNLDDPAGFEAELTKRPYSWFIIWVCSEVIVGVSFGMAFMVSFNTPTIGLGCRSGLYSIWYILSSLSWLVLLAIQEPWRWLQLLMLLPNLLAVLSLFVITLSQVLGLLNGCLCKSSTFGSSAFGGYMDFEGSLFYRKAYDVTVFWATAAGIGFLTSFTVIAWAMRRWSKSSPLWRIQENGGPEAGSDISLEWIR
;
A
#
# COMPACT_ATOMS: atom_id res chain seq x y z
N MET A 1 7.48 12.33 21.93
CA MET A 1 7.06 12.09 23.32
C MET A 1 5.58 11.76 23.44
N ALA A 2 4.66 12.63 22.99
CA ALA A 2 3.20 12.39 23.06
C ALA A 2 2.74 11.03 22.48
N PHE A 3 3.24 10.64 21.30
CA PHE A 3 2.90 9.34 20.70
C PHE A 3 3.45 8.14 21.48
N TYR A 4 4.67 8.24 22.02
CA TYR A 4 5.26 7.18 22.82
C TYR A 4 4.50 7.01 24.14
N PHE A 5 4.20 8.14 24.81
CA PHE A 5 3.39 8.18 26.02
C PHE A 5 2.00 7.58 25.78
N CYS A 6 1.35 7.95 24.67
CA CYS A 6 0.05 7.40 24.26
C CYS A 6 0.13 5.88 24.04
N VAL A 7 1.17 5.36 23.37
CA VAL A 7 1.33 3.92 23.11
C VAL A 7 1.66 3.12 24.39
N THR A 8 2.51 3.62 25.29
CA THR A 8 2.80 2.92 26.57
C THR A 8 1.65 2.99 27.54
N LEU A 9 0.98 4.14 27.64
CA LEU A 9 -0.23 4.29 28.44
C LEU A 9 -1.29 3.32 27.90
N LEU A 10 -1.49 3.27 26.58
CA LEU A 10 -2.40 2.35 25.91
C LEU A 10 -2.03 0.88 26.14
N LYS A 11 -0.75 0.50 26.18
CA LYS A 11 -0.35 -0.90 26.46
C LYS A 11 -0.72 -1.34 27.86
N HIS A 12 -0.41 -0.52 28.87
CA HIS A 12 -0.72 -0.85 30.26
C HIS A 12 -2.22 -0.72 30.53
N THR A 13 -2.89 0.29 29.98
CA THR A 13 -4.35 0.43 30.10
C THR A 13 -5.07 -0.66 29.34
N LEU A 14 -4.65 -1.05 28.12
CA LEU A 14 -5.26 -2.15 27.39
C LEU A 14 -5.05 -3.45 28.16
N LEU A 15 -3.82 -3.83 28.53
CA LEU A 15 -3.59 -5.09 29.25
C LEU A 15 -4.32 -5.13 30.60
N ALA A 16 -4.30 -4.03 31.36
CA ALA A 16 -5.04 -3.91 32.61
C ALA A 16 -6.55 -3.94 32.38
N LEU A 17 -7.08 -3.26 31.37
CA LEU A 17 -8.50 -3.27 31.01
C LEU A 17 -8.92 -4.64 30.48
N LEU A 18 -8.06 -5.36 29.76
CA LEU A 18 -8.30 -6.74 29.33
C LEU A 18 -8.31 -7.71 30.51
N LEU A 19 -7.36 -7.56 31.46
CA LEU A 19 -7.33 -8.36 32.69
C LEU A 19 -8.52 -8.04 33.58
N ILE A 20 -8.80 -6.76 33.82
CA ILE A 20 -9.94 -6.30 34.62
C ILE A 20 -11.25 -6.75 33.98
N VAL A 21 -11.44 -6.60 32.67
CA VAL A 21 -12.61 -7.12 31.95
C VAL A 21 -12.67 -8.64 32.11
N SER A 22 -11.60 -9.38 31.87
CA SER A 22 -11.61 -10.86 31.99
C SER A 22 -11.88 -11.37 33.41
N LEU A 23 -11.39 -10.68 34.45
CA LEU A 23 -11.59 -11.04 35.86
C LEU A 23 -12.99 -10.65 36.35
N THR A 24 -13.47 -9.46 36.00
CA THR A 24 -14.81 -8.99 36.40
C THR A 24 -15.93 -9.71 35.65
N THR A 25 -15.72 -10.13 34.40
CA THR A 25 -16.75 -10.83 33.61
C THR A 25 -17.02 -12.25 34.11
N LYS A 26 -16.00 -12.99 34.59
CA LYS A 26 -16.22 -14.34 35.12
C LYS A 26 -17.07 -14.35 36.39
N ALA A 27 -16.95 -13.34 37.24
CA ALA A 27 -17.74 -13.24 38.47
C ALA A 27 -19.23 -12.93 38.21
N HIS A 28 -19.56 -12.41 37.03
CA HIS A 28 -20.91 -11.99 36.64
C HIS A 28 -21.41 -12.68 35.38
N ALA A 29 -20.83 -13.83 34.98
CA ALA A 29 -21.27 -14.54 33.80
C ALA A 29 -22.71 -15.06 34.00
N ALA A 30 -23.58 -14.81 33.03
CA ALA A 30 -24.94 -15.34 33.02
C ALA A 30 -24.91 -16.76 32.44
N ASP A 31 -25.81 -17.64 32.91
CA ASP A 31 -26.10 -18.92 32.27
C ASP A 31 -27.50 -18.82 31.67
N PHE A 32 -27.57 -18.69 30.34
CA PHE A 32 -28.84 -18.50 29.64
C PHE A 32 -29.66 -19.78 29.52
N ASP A 33 -29.05 -20.96 29.56
CA ASP A 33 -29.77 -22.23 29.57
C ASP A 33 -30.50 -22.41 30.91
N GLN A 34 -29.79 -22.13 32.01
CA GLN A 34 -30.38 -22.14 33.35
C GLN A 34 -31.45 -21.04 33.49
N CYS A 35 -31.21 -19.84 32.93
CA CYS A 35 -32.19 -18.77 32.95
C CYS A 35 -33.47 -19.13 32.18
N LYS A 36 -33.33 -19.66 30.96
CA LYS A 36 -34.46 -20.11 30.13
C LYS A 36 -35.31 -21.13 30.89
N ALA A 37 -34.68 -22.14 31.49
CA ALA A 37 -35.37 -23.15 32.27
C ALA A 37 -36.15 -22.56 33.46
N LYS A 38 -35.54 -21.59 34.18
CA LYS A 38 -36.21 -20.88 35.29
C LYS A 38 -37.43 -20.09 34.81
N VAL A 39 -37.28 -19.32 33.72
CA VAL A 39 -38.37 -18.49 33.19
C VAL A 39 -39.53 -19.35 32.70
N LEU A 40 -39.27 -20.49 32.04
CA LEU A 40 -40.32 -21.42 31.63
C LEU A 40 -41.14 -21.94 32.83
N VAL A 41 -40.47 -22.27 33.94
CA VAL A 41 -41.15 -22.68 35.18
C VAL A 41 -41.99 -21.54 35.76
N ASP A 42 -41.52 -20.30 35.72
CA ASP A 42 -42.27 -19.14 36.22
C ASP A 42 -43.47 -18.80 35.32
N ILE A 43 -43.37 -19.05 34.01
CA ILE A 43 -44.48 -18.95 33.06
C ILE A 43 -45.54 -20.01 33.35
N ASP A 44 -45.13 -21.28 33.49
CA ASP A 44 -46.04 -22.41 33.77
C ASP A 44 -46.81 -22.24 35.09
N ARG A 45 -46.19 -21.58 36.08
CA ARG A 45 -46.82 -21.26 37.37
C ARG A 45 -47.64 -19.97 37.35
N GLY A 46 -47.58 -19.18 36.29
CA GLY A 46 -48.24 -17.86 36.21
C GLY A 46 -47.67 -16.84 37.20
N THR A 47 -46.41 -16.98 37.62
CA THR A 47 -45.79 -16.14 38.67
C THR A 47 -44.97 -14.97 38.12
N ILE A 48 -44.92 -14.77 36.80
CA ILE A 48 -44.07 -13.77 36.14
C ILE A 48 -44.20 -12.37 36.73
N GLU A 49 -45.41 -11.80 36.74
CA GLU A 49 -45.62 -10.44 37.26
C GLU A 49 -45.31 -10.33 38.75
N SER A 50 -45.54 -11.40 39.53
CA SER A 50 -45.23 -11.42 40.96
C SER A 50 -43.73 -11.53 41.25
N THR A 51 -42.98 -12.26 40.41
CA THR A 51 -41.55 -12.51 40.58
C THR A 51 -40.72 -11.32 40.09
N TYR A 52 -41.11 -10.70 38.97
CA TYR A 52 -40.34 -9.68 38.29
C TYR A 52 -40.93 -8.27 38.37
N HIS A 53 -42.15 -8.11 38.91
CA HIS A 53 -42.90 -6.85 39.04
C HIS A 53 -43.45 -6.25 37.74
N PHE A 54 -43.22 -6.89 36.60
CA PHE A 54 -43.75 -6.51 35.29
C PHE A 54 -43.76 -7.71 34.35
N ASP A 55 -44.43 -7.59 33.21
CA ASP A 55 -44.39 -8.62 32.17
C ASP A 55 -43.05 -8.60 31.44
N ILE A 56 -42.26 -9.66 31.64
CA ILE A 56 -40.95 -9.82 30.99
C ILE A 56 -41.06 -10.35 29.56
N VAL A 57 -42.21 -10.94 29.19
CA VAL A 57 -42.41 -11.61 27.90
C VAL A 57 -42.62 -10.57 26.80
N TYR A 58 -41.98 -10.78 25.65
CA TYR A 58 -42.13 -9.91 24.50
C TYR A 58 -43.30 -10.35 23.62
N HIS A 59 -44.33 -9.51 23.52
CA HIS A 59 -45.53 -9.77 22.70
C HIS A 59 -45.50 -9.11 21.31
N GLY A 60 -44.40 -8.44 20.96
CA GLY A 60 -44.27 -7.77 19.67
C GLY A 60 -44.02 -8.73 18.50
N PRO A 61 -43.91 -8.20 17.27
CA PRO A 61 -43.65 -9.03 16.10
C PRO A 61 -42.24 -9.63 16.14
N LEU A 62 -42.15 -10.97 16.20
CA LEU A 62 -40.91 -11.71 15.99
C LEU A 62 -40.54 -11.68 14.50
N ARG A 63 -39.53 -10.88 14.12
CA ARG A 63 -39.16 -10.70 12.71
C ARG A 63 -38.19 -11.78 12.24
N GLY A 64 -38.46 -12.34 11.07
CA GLY A 64 -37.72 -13.46 10.50
C GLY A 64 -38.31 -14.82 10.88
N ILE A 65 -38.83 -14.94 12.10
CA ILE A 65 -39.46 -16.18 12.58
C ILE A 65 -40.80 -16.38 11.89
N ASP A 66 -40.99 -17.56 11.30
CA ASP A 66 -42.25 -17.97 10.68
C ASP A 66 -43.39 -17.93 11.73
N PRO A 67 -44.52 -17.27 11.43
CA PRO A 67 -45.66 -17.15 12.35
C PRO A 67 -46.15 -18.49 12.93
N SER A 68 -45.98 -19.61 12.23
CA SER A 68 -46.37 -20.94 12.69
C SER A 68 -45.61 -21.41 13.94
N TYR A 69 -44.37 -20.94 14.14
CA TYR A 69 -43.53 -21.31 15.27
C TYR A 69 -43.55 -20.28 16.40
N ARG A 70 -44.32 -19.18 16.28
CA ARG A 70 -44.32 -18.08 17.27
C ARG A 70 -44.64 -18.55 18.70
N ASN A 71 -45.47 -19.58 18.84
CA ASN A 71 -45.86 -20.11 20.15
C ASN A 71 -44.84 -21.12 20.72
N GLU A 72 -43.83 -21.52 19.96
CA GLU A 72 -42.78 -22.46 20.38
C GLU A 72 -41.53 -21.77 20.93
N THR A 73 -41.43 -20.44 20.76
CA THR A 73 -40.25 -19.64 21.14
C THR A 73 -40.55 -18.78 22.36
N LEU A 74 -39.56 -18.70 23.26
CA LEU A 74 -39.58 -17.76 24.37
C LEU A 74 -38.80 -16.50 24.00
N ALA A 75 -39.53 -15.42 23.70
CA ALA A 75 -38.95 -14.09 23.52
C ALA A 75 -39.18 -13.22 24.76
N LEU A 76 -38.11 -12.65 25.31
CA LEU A 76 -38.18 -11.70 26.42
C LEU A 76 -37.89 -10.28 25.95
N THR A 77 -38.49 -9.29 26.63
CA THR A 77 -38.06 -7.90 26.51
C THR A 77 -36.62 -7.75 27.01
N VAL A 78 -35.92 -6.69 26.61
CA VAL A 78 -34.53 -6.45 27.04
C VAL A 78 -34.44 -6.30 28.55
N ASP A 79 -35.34 -5.48 29.13
CA ASP A 79 -35.43 -5.28 30.57
C ASP A 79 -35.84 -6.58 31.28
N GLY A 80 -36.74 -7.36 30.67
CA GLY A 80 -37.13 -8.68 31.15
C GLY A 80 -35.96 -9.68 31.20
N CYS A 81 -35.12 -9.72 30.17
CA CYS A 81 -33.91 -10.54 30.14
C CYS A 81 -32.92 -10.11 31.23
N ILE A 82 -32.71 -8.80 31.40
CA ILE A 82 -31.80 -8.27 32.43
C ILE A 82 -32.32 -8.60 33.83
N ALA A 83 -33.63 -8.49 34.06
CA ALA A 83 -34.26 -8.84 35.34
C ALA A 83 -34.20 -10.35 35.64
N ALA A 84 -34.41 -11.19 34.61
CA ALA A 84 -34.46 -12.64 34.77
C ALA A 84 -33.07 -13.31 34.82
N CYS A 85 -32.17 -12.91 33.93
CA CYS A 85 -30.88 -13.55 33.70
C CYS A 85 -29.68 -12.74 34.19
N GLY A 86 -29.88 -11.46 34.52
CA GLY A 86 -28.81 -10.52 34.87
C GLY A 86 -28.24 -9.77 33.65
N SER A 87 -27.40 -8.78 33.93
CA SER A 87 -26.77 -7.92 32.90
C SER A 87 -25.47 -8.51 32.31
N GLY A 88 -25.02 -9.65 32.82
CA GLY A 88 -23.76 -10.28 32.41
C GLY A 88 -23.84 -10.96 31.04
N PRO A 89 -22.70 -11.17 30.36
CA PRO A 89 -22.65 -12.00 29.17
C PRO A 89 -22.64 -13.49 29.53
N ASP A 90 -23.19 -14.29 28.63
CA ASP A 90 -23.03 -15.75 28.60
C ASP A 90 -21.70 -16.09 27.90
N LEU A 91 -20.67 -16.35 28.73
CA LEU A 91 -19.31 -16.57 28.27
C LEU A 91 -19.17 -17.95 27.63
N TRP A 92 -18.34 -18.03 26.59
CA TRP A 92 -18.03 -19.33 25.99
C TRP A 92 -17.26 -20.23 26.94
N ASP A 93 -17.53 -21.53 26.85
CA ASP A 93 -16.74 -22.55 27.50
C ASP A 93 -15.31 -22.58 26.92
N ALA A 94 -14.38 -23.16 27.68
CA ALA A 94 -12.97 -23.15 27.32
C ALA A 94 -12.65 -23.85 25.99
N PHE A 95 -13.44 -24.87 25.61
CA PHE A 95 -13.24 -25.60 24.37
C PHE A 95 -13.64 -24.75 23.16
N THR A 96 -14.79 -24.08 23.23
CA THR A 96 -15.23 -23.12 22.19
C THR A 96 -14.25 -21.98 22.02
N VAL A 97 -13.75 -21.39 23.12
CA VAL A 97 -12.70 -20.35 23.09
C VAL A 97 -11.46 -20.84 22.32
N PHE A 98 -10.98 -22.05 22.64
CA PHE A 98 -9.82 -22.64 21.99
C PHE A 98 -10.06 -22.91 20.49
N GLN A 99 -11.24 -23.39 20.13
CA GLN A 99 -11.61 -23.60 18.72
C GLN A 99 -11.58 -22.29 17.92
N ILE A 100 -12.18 -21.21 18.44
CA ILE A 100 -12.17 -19.90 17.75
C ILE A 100 -10.73 -19.38 17.60
N LEU A 101 -9.92 -19.51 18.65
CA LEU A 101 -8.51 -19.10 18.63
C LEU A 101 -7.71 -19.83 17.55
N THR A 102 -7.81 -21.16 17.52
CA THR A 102 -7.05 -21.99 16.57
C THR A 102 -7.55 -21.87 15.14
N THR A 103 -8.84 -21.62 14.94
CA THR A 103 -9.48 -21.54 13.62
C THR A 103 -9.23 -20.20 12.93
N TRP A 104 -9.35 -19.09 13.66
CA TRP A 104 -9.31 -17.75 13.06
C TRP A 104 -8.13 -16.92 13.49
N ILE A 105 -7.78 -16.95 14.78
CA ILE A 105 -6.83 -16.00 15.35
C ILE A 105 -5.41 -16.40 15.03
N LEU A 106 -5.04 -17.66 15.29
CA LEU A 106 -3.69 -18.15 15.00
C LEU A 106 -3.35 -18.05 13.49
N PRO A 107 -4.22 -18.44 12.55
CA PRO A 107 -3.95 -18.24 11.12
C PRO A 107 -3.86 -16.76 10.73
N SER A 108 -4.73 -15.91 11.24
CA SER A 108 -4.70 -14.46 10.95
C SER A 108 -3.41 -13.80 11.46
N VAL A 109 -3.01 -14.12 12.69
CA VAL A 109 -1.73 -13.65 13.26
C VAL A 109 -0.54 -14.18 12.47
N SER A 110 -0.58 -15.46 12.05
CA SER A 110 0.45 -16.06 11.19
C SER A 110 0.56 -15.34 9.83
N LEU A 111 -0.56 -14.99 9.20
CA LEU A 111 -0.58 -14.22 7.96
C LEU A 111 -0.04 -12.80 8.15
N ILE A 112 -0.44 -12.11 9.23
CA ILE A 112 0.07 -10.78 9.57
C ILE A 112 1.58 -10.82 9.86
N ALA A 113 2.08 -11.88 10.50
CA ALA A 113 3.50 -12.06 10.75
C ALA A 113 4.33 -12.19 9.46
N GLN A 114 3.70 -12.60 8.35
CA GLN A 114 4.33 -12.72 7.03
C GLN A 114 4.38 -11.40 6.25
N LEU A 115 3.70 -10.35 6.71
CA LEU A 115 3.82 -9.02 6.11
C LEU A 115 5.30 -8.59 6.05
N PRO A 116 5.67 -7.71 5.12
CA PRO A 116 7.06 -7.35 4.87
C PRO A 116 7.64 -6.43 5.96
N TRP A 117 7.98 -7.01 7.11
CA TRP A 117 8.59 -6.32 8.26
C TRP A 117 10.06 -5.96 8.04
N GLU A 118 10.49 -4.79 8.51
CA GLU A 118 11.91 -4.40 8.54
C GLU A 118 12.58 -4.89 9.84
N SER A 119 13.74 -5.53 9.78
CA SER A 119 14.37 -6.21 10.93
C SER A 119 15.10 -5.29 11.94
N LEU A 120 15.19 -3.99 11.68
CA LEU A 120 16.06 -3.09 12.44
C LEU A 120 15.32 -2.36 13.58
N ASN A 121 15.90 -2.35 14.79
CA ASN A 121 15.37 -1.65 15.97
C ASN A 121 15.10 -0.15 15.74
N ILE A 122 15.98 0.52 14.97
CA ILE A 122 15.84 1.94 14.60
C ILE A 122 14.54 2.19 13.80
N ARG A 123 13.98 1.14 13.18
CA ARG A 123 12.81 1.20 12.29
C ARG A 123 11.51 0.76 12.96
N LYS A 124 11.48 0.55 14.29
CA LYS A 124 10.25 0.18 15.03
C LYS A 124 9.07 1.11 14.73
N ARG A 125 9.31 2.42 14.67
CA ARG A 125 8.28 3.41 14.32
C ARG A 125 7.72 3.19 12.91
N ARG A 126 8.58 2.91 11.93
CA ARG A 126 8.17 2.66 10.54
C ARG A 126 7.37 1.37 10.39
N ASN A 127 7.76 0.33 11.12
CA ASN A 127 6.99 -0.91 11.17
C ASN A 127 5.63 -0.72 11.83
N LEU A 128 5.54 0.10 12.88
CA LEU A 128 4.27 0.42 13.51
C LEU A 128 3.37 1.24 12.57
N GLU A 129 3.91 2.26 11.90
CA GLU A 129 3.17 3.02 10.88
C GLU A 129 2.69 2.12 9.74
N ALA A 130 3.52 1.18 9.27
CA ALA A 130 3.13 0.19 8.28
C ALA A 130 2.02 -0.74 8.77
N LEU A 131 2.10 -1.25 10.01
CA LEU A 131 1.04 -2.07 10.63
C LEU A 131 -0.28 -1.32 10.69
N LEU A 132 -0.25 -0.06 11.14
CA LEU A 132 -1.43 0.78 11.22
C LEU A 132 -2.05 1.00 9.84
N ASN A 133 -1.25 1.17 8.79
CA ASN A 133 -1.76 1.31 7.44
C ASN A 133 -2.33 -0.02 6.91
N TRP A 134 -1.62 -1.13 7.06
CA TRP A 134 -2.05 -2.44 6.58
C TRP A 134 -3.36 -2.92 7.20
N ILE A 135 -3.47 -2.82 8.52
CA ILE A 135 -4.61 -3.37 9.26
C ILE A 135 -5.68 -2.31 9.53
N GLY A 136 -5.27 -1.07 9.75
CA GLY A 136 -6.18 0.04 10.04
C GLY A 136 -6.72 0.72 8.79
N ALA A 137 -6.08 0.59 7.63
CA ALA A 137 -6.53 1.14 6.36
C ALA A 137 -6.30 0.16 5.18
N PRO A 138 -6.84 -1.07 5.26
CA PRO A 138 -6.55 -2.14 4.30
C PRO A 138 -6.88 -1.76 2.85
N SER A 139 -7.98 -1.04 2.59
CA SER A 139 -8.34 -0.59 1.25
C SER A 139 -7.32 0.39 0.66
N ALA A 140 -6.77 1.27 1.49
CA ALA A 140 -5.76 2.23 1.07
C ALA A 140 -4.41 1.53 0.80
N SER A 141 -4.02 0.59 1.66
CA SER A 141 -2.85 -0.26 1.43
C SER A 141 -2.99 -1.15 0.20
N LEU A 142 -4.17 -1.73 -0.04
CA LEU A 142 -4.46 -2.50 -1.25
C LEU A 142 -4.36 -1.62 -2.50
N THR A 143 -4.92 -0.40 -2.48
CA THR A 143 -4.89 0.52 -3.63
C THR A 143 -3.46 0.76 -4.12
N THR A 144 -2.56 1.12 -3.20
CA THR A 144 -1.16 1.42 -3.51
C THR A 144 -0.38 0.17 -3.94
N THR A 145 -0.63 -0.96 -3.28
CA THR A 145 0.03 -2.25 -3.57
C THR A 145 -0.40 -2.81 -4.93
N ILE A 146 -1.71 -2.84 -5.22
CA ILE A 146 -2.27 -3.32 -6.48
C ILE A 146 -1.80 -2.43 -7.63
N PHE A 147 -1.71 -1.11 -7.43
CA PHE A 147 -1.16 -0.21 -8.44
C PHE A 147 0.30 -0.52 -8.77
N ASN A 148 1.14 -0.82 -7.77
CA ASN A 148 2.52 -1.26 -8.03
C ASN A 148 2.58 -2.57 -8.83
N ILE A 149 1.73 -3.54 -8.50
CA ILE A 149 1.64 -4.81 -9.26
C ILE A 149 1.19 -4.55 -10.70
N TYR A 150 0.23 -3.65 -10.90
CA TYR A 150 -0.22 -3.21 -12.21
C TYR A 150 0.94 -2.58 -13.02
N MET A 151 1.73 -1.72 -12.39
CA MET A 151 2.89 -1.09 -13.03
C MET A 151 3.98 -2.11 -13.40
N ILE A 152 4.29 -3.06 -12.52
CA ILE A 152 5.21 -4.17 -12.82
C ILE A 152 4.75 -4.95 -14.07
N LYS A 153 3.44 -5.18 -14.19
CA LYS A 153 2.85 -5.86 -15.33
C LYS A 153 2.97 -5.05 -16.62
N LYS A 154 2.71 -3.73 -16.59
CA LYS A 154 2.93 -2.84 -17.74
C LYS A 154 4.41 -2.81 -18.17
N CYS A 155 5.33 -2.67 -17.22
CA CYS A 155 6.77 -2.73 -17.48
C CYS A 155 7.17 -4.03 -18.19
N HIS A 156 6.62 -5.18 -17.76
CA HIS A 156 6.88 -6.46 -18.41
C HIS A 156 6.32 -6.55 -19.84
N GLU A 157 5.14 -5.96 -20.10
CA GLU A 157 4.57 -5.92 -21.46
C GLU A 157 5.43 -5.11 -22.43
N VAL A 158 5.94 -3.95 -21.98
CA VAL A 158 6.88 -3.14 -22.77
C VAL A 158 8.19 -3.88 -23.02
N ALA A 159 8.74 -4.53 -21.99
CA ALA A 159 9.97 -5.31 -22.14
C ALA A 159 9.82 -6.43 -23.18
N ARG A 160 8.69 -7.14 -23.15
CA ARG A 160 8.39 -8.24 -24.07
C ARG A 160 8.10 -7.77 -25.51
N ALA A 161 7.51 -6.59 -25.68
CA ALA A 161 7.23 -6.02 -26.99
C ALA A 161 8.48 -5.39 -27.63
N SER A 162 9.52 -5.10 -26.84
CA SER A 162 10.75 -4.48 -27.31
C SER A 162 11.64 -5.48 -28.07
N PRO A 163 12.45 -5.01 -29.05
CA PRO A 163 13.43 -5.85 -29.72
C PRO A 163 14.44 -6.48 -28.73
N PRO A 164 14.87 -7.74 -28.93
CA PRO A 164 15.85 -8.39 -28.04
C PRO A 164 17.18 -7.62 -27.91
N THR A 165 17.58 -6.91 -28.97
CA THR A 165 18.78 -6.05 -29.00
C THR A 165 18.73 -4.89 -28.02
N ALA A 166 17.52 -4.44 -27.65
CA ALA A 166 17.33 -3.32 -26.73
C ALA A 166 17.53 -3.70 -25.25
N ARG A 167 17.57 -5.00 -24.90
CA ARG A 167 17.73 -5.52 -23.52
C ARG A 167 16.81 -4.85 -22.49
N MET A 168 15.55 -4.63 -22.88
CA MET A 168 14.60 -3.81 -22.14
C MET A 168 14.11 -4.44 -20.83
N ASP A 169 14.32 -5.75 -20.63
CA ASP A 169 13.96 -6.47 -19.39
C ASP A 169 14.64 -5.86 -18.15
N ASP A 170 15.90 -5.47 -18.26
CA ASP A 170 16.66 -4.89 -17.14
C ASP A 170 16.18 -3.48 -16.82
N ALA A 171 16.06 -2.63 -17.84
CA ALA A 171 15.57 -1.27 -17.71
C ALA A 171 14.14 -1.22 -17.12
N MET A 172 13.24 -2.08 -17.62
CA MET A 172 11.86 -2.17 -17.13
C MET A 172 11.78 -2.73 -15.72
N TYR A 173 12.68 -3.67 -15.36
CA TYR A 173 12.78 -4.12 -13.98
C TYR A 173 13.23 -2.98 -13.05
N ILE A 174 14.27 -2.22 -13.43
CA ILE A 174 14.75 -1.05 -12.68
C ILE A 174 13.61 -0.04 -12.49
N LEU A 175 12.91 0.33 -13.58
CA LEU A 175 11.79 1.28 -13.52
C LEU A 175 10.69 0.81 -12.56
N SER A 176 10.33 -0.47 -12.61
CA SER A 176 9.35 -1.06 -11.70
C SER A 176 9.79 -0.99 -10.22
N CYS A 177 11.10 -1.07 -9.97
CA CYS A 177 11.66 -0.94 -8.62
C CYS A 177 11.64 0.50 -8.13
N ILE A 178 11.95 1.46 -9.01
CA ILE A 178 11.90 2.90 -8.69
C ILE A 178 10.47 3.32 -8.34
N ASN A 179 9.45 2.73 -8.97
CA ASN A 179 8.05 3.01 -8.66
C ASN A 179 7.64 2.71 -7.21
N GLN A 180 8.43 1.90 -6.48
CA GLN A 180 8.19 1.60 -5.08
C GLN A 180 8.80 2.63 -4.12
N TYR A 181 9.46 3.66 -4.64
CA TYR A 181 10.03 4.77 -3.89
C TYR A 181 9.16 6.02 -4.06
N GLN A 182 9.30 6.93 -3.09
CA GLN A 182 8.52 8.17 -3.05
C GLN A 182 8.71 9.00 -4.33
N TYR A 183 9.94 9.05 -4.86
CA TYR A 183 10.39 9.80 -6.03
C TYR A 183 9.82 11.24 -6.08
N PRO A 184 10.58 12.24 -5.63
CA PRO A 184 10.06 13.59 -5.52
C PRO A 184 9.75 14.17 -6.90
N GLY A 185 8.50 14.63 -7.09
CA GLY A 185 7.97 15.05 -8.40
C GLY A 185 7.65 16.54 -8.53
N MET A 186 8.13 17.43 -7.66
CA MET A 186 7.81 18.87 -7.80
C MET A 186 9.05 19.75 -7.81
N LEU A 187 9.17 20.57 -8.86
CA LEU A 187 9.56 21.96 -8.70
C LEU A 187 8.30 22.75 -8.31
N PRO A 188 8.33 23.64 -7.32
CA PRO A 188 7.31 24.67 -7.21
C PRO A 188 7.24 25.41 -8.56
N ALA A 189 6.02 25.68 -9.05
CA ALA A 189 5.82 26.49 -10.24
C ALA A 189 6.73 27.73 -10.16
N PRO A 190 7.47 28.09 -11.24
CA PRO A 190 8.32 29.26 -11.20
C PRO A 190 7.45 30.43 -10.80
N ARG A 191 7.74 31.06 -9.65
CA ARG A 191 7.17 32.38 -9.35
C ARG A 191 7.47 33.21 -10.58
N PRO A 192 6.47 33.77 -11.29
CA PRO A 192 6.79 34.73 -12.32
C PRO A 192 7.61 35.82 -11.62
N VAL A 193 8.82 36.05 -12.12
CA VAL A 193 9.63 37.23 -11.78
C VAL A 193 8.90 38.43 -12.39
N GLY A 194 7.73 38.72 -11.83
CA GLY A 194 7.00 39.94 -12.08
C GLY A 194 7.73 41.03 -11.33
N ARG A 195 8.60 41.73 -12.05
CA ARG A 195 9.08 43.09 -11.81
C ARG A 195 8.23 43.81 -10.74
N LEU A 196 8.73 43.87 -9.50
CA LEU A 196 8.05 44.44 -8.34
C LEU A 196 8.87 45.60 -7.78
N GLU A 197 9.15 46.58 -8.63
CA GLU A 197 9.48 47.93 -8.17
C GLU A 197 8.38 48.87 -8.68
N ASN A 198 7.86 49.69 -7.76
CA ASN A 198 6.83 50.71 -7.94
C ASN A 198 5.37 50.22 -7.99
N GLN A 199 4.87 49.69 -6.87
CA GLN A 199 3.42 49.73 -6.57
C GLN A 199 3.16 50.46 -5.25
N SER A 200 2.30 51.47 -5.33
CA SER A 200 1.96 52.41 -4.27
C SER A 200 1.07 51.77 -3.18
N LEU A 201 1.10 52.38 -2.00
CA LEU A 201 0.47 51.91 -0.75
C LEU A 201 -1.02 51.49 -0.85
N PRO A 202 -1.88 52.11 -1.69
CA PRO A 202 -3.29 51.70 -1.81
C PRO A 202 -3.47 50.27 -2.33
N ASP A 203 -2.60 49.81 -3.24
CA ASP A 203 -2.69 48.46 -3.81
C ASP A 203 -2.30 47.36 -2.80
N ARG A 204 -1.42 47.70 -1.83
CA ARG A 204 -1.07 46.80 -0.72
C ARG A 204 -2.28 46.52 0.17
N LEU A 205 -3.07 47.55 0.49
CA LEU A 205 -4.28 47.41 1.32
C LEU A 205 -5.37 46.60 0.63
N ARG A 206 -5.53 46.75 -0.70
CA ARG A 206 -6.51 45.96 -1.47
C ARG A 206 -6.13 44.48 -1.54
N ARG A 207 -4.83 44.15 -1.62
CA ARG A 207 -4.36 42.76 -1.52
C ARG A 207 -4.43 42.23 -0.09
N LEU A 208 -4.18 43.03 0.94
CA LEU A 208 -4.37 42.61 2.33
C LEU A 208 -5.82 42.21 2.60
N LYS A 209 -6.80 42.96 2.07
CA LYS A 209 -8.22 42.55 2.12
C LYS A 209 -8.49 41.24 1.36
N LYS A 210 -7.85 41.00 0.21
CA LYS A 210 -7.97 39.71 -0.52
C LYS A 210 -7.25 38.55 0.17
N LEU A 211 -6.16 38.82 0.91
CA LEU A 211 -5.40 37.85 1.69
C LEU A 211 -6.12 37.49 3.00
N VAL A 212 -6.83 38.43 3.62
CA VAL A 212 -7.71 38.14 4.77
C VAL A 212 -8.90 37.26 4.35
N MET A 213 -9.35 37.34 3.09
CA MET A 213 -10.42 36.50 2.54
C MET A 213 -9.96 35.11 2.08
N ARG A 214 -8.65 34.82 2.04
CA ARG A 214 -8.15 33.50 1.63
C ARG A 214 -7.35 32.90 2.79
N GLY A 215 -8.03 31.98 3.48
CA GLY A 215 -7.60 31.24 4.66
C GLY A 215 -6.09 31.16 4.87
N THR A 216 -5.68 31.68 6.02
CA THR A 216 -4.35 31.65 6.61
C THR A 216 -3.68 30.28 6.47
N HIS A 217 -2.60 30.21 5.70
CA HIS A 217 -1.54 29.23 5.92
C HIS A 217 -0.92 29.47 7.29
N PRO A 218 -0.89 28.49 8.22
CA PRO A 218 -0.22 28.65 9.49
C PRO A 218 1.30 28.72 9.27
N LYS A 219 1.95 29.71 9.89
CA LYS A 219 3.41 29.80 9.99
C LYS A 219 3.96 28.62 10.80
N PRO A 220 5.14 28.08 10.45
CA PRO A 220 5.75 26.95 11.15
C PRO A 220 6.21 27.38 12.54
N VAL A 221 5.69 26.69 13.55
CA VAL A 221 6.16 26.69 14.94
C VAL A 221 7.45 25.86 15.01
N ASP A 222 8.35 26.34 15.85
CA ASP A 222 9.71 25.89 16.08
C ASP A 222 9.94 24.37 16.12
N GLY A 223 11.07 23.96 15.52
CA GLY A 223 11.78 22.75 15.88
C GLY A 223 11.62 21.56 14.93
N SER A 224 12.75 21.14 14.37
CA SER A 224 13.05 19.84 13.75
C SER A 224 12.82 19.69 12.23
N SER A 225 13.97 19.72 11.54
CA SER A 225 14.32 19.17 10.21
C SER A 225 13.89 19.95 8.97
N ASN A 226 14.75 20.90 8.59
CA ASN A 226 15.19 21.27 7.24
C ASN A 226 14.45 20.57 6.08
N SER A 227 13.43 21.22 5.54
CA SER A 227 13.07 21.09 4.13
C SER A 227 13.81 22.19 3.38
N GLU A 228 15.12 22.01 3.19
CA GLU A 228 15.85 22.78 2.18
C GLU A 228 15.20 22.44 0.83
N GLU A 229 14.57 23.42 0.18
CA GLU A 229 14.01 23.26 -1.16
C GLU A 229 15.15 22.82 -2.10
N GLU A 230 15.03 21.62 -2.71
CA GLU A 230 16.04 21.10 -3.62
C GLU A 230 16.18 22.02 -4.84
N PRO A 231 17.40 22.38 -5.27
CA PRO A 231 17.61 23.28 -6.40
C PRO A 231 17.08 22.67 -7.70
N ALA A 232 16.44 23.50 -8.53
CA ALA A 232 15.66 23.03 -9.67
C ALA A 232 16.46 22.23 -10.71
N SER A 233 17.74 22.57 -10.88
CA SER A 233 18.67 21.85 -11.75
C SER A 233 18.86 20.39 -11.32
N THR A 234 18.81 20.11 -10.01
CA THR A 234 19.05 18.77 -9.45
C THR A 234 17.90 17.82 -9.80
N VAL A 235 16.65 18.29 -9.65
CA VAL A 235 15.45 17.53 -10.03
C VAL A 235 15.47 17.21 -11.52
N ARG A 236 15.75 18.22 -12.36
CA ARG A 236 15.82 18.06 -13.81
C ARG A 236 16.90 17.05 -14.24
N ASN A 237 18.08 17.11 -13.63
CA ASN A 237 19.18 16.17 -13.92
C ASN A 237 18.81 14.73 -13.54
N ARG A 238 18.26 14.50 -12.35
CA ARG A 238 17.77 13.18 -11.92
C ARG A 238 16.72 12.61 -12.87
N ASN A 239 15.75 13.43 -13.27
CA ASN A 239 14.65 13.00 -14.15
C ASN A 239 15.18 12.65 -15.55
N ARG A 240 16.08 13.47 -16.08
CA ARG A 240 16.78 13.22 -17.36
C ARG A 240 17.60 11.93 -17.31
N ALA A 241 18.40 11.74 -16.26
CA ALA A 241 19.20 10.54 -16.05
C ALA A 241 18.32 9.28 -15.99
N LEU A 242 17.15 9.36 -15.33
CA LEU A 242 16.18 8.25 -15.32
C LEU A 242 15.70 7.90 -16.73
N LEU A 243 15.21 8.88 -17.50
CA LEU A 243 14.69 8.65 -18.85
C LEU A 243 15.77 8.11 -19.79
N GLN A 244 16.98 8.67 -19.72
CA GLN A 244 18.13 8.21 -20.49
C GLN A 244 18.50 6.77 -20.11
N GLY A 245 18.59 6.46 -18.81
CA GLY A 245 18.95 5.13 -18.34
C GLY A 245 17.95 4.06 -18.76
N VAL A 246 16.66 4.40 -18.80
CA VAL A 246 15.59 3.46 -19.15
C VAL A 246 15.42 3.31 -20.66
N PHE A 247 15.38 4.41 -21.42
CA PHE A 247 14.92 4.38 -22.82
C PHE A 247 16.00 4.68 -23.87
N ARG A 248 17.18 5.20 -23.49
CA ARG A 248 18.23 5.54 -24.48
C ARG A 248 18.66 4.31 -25.28
N GLN A 249 18.76 3.16 -24.63
CA GLN A 249 19.12 1.90 -25.28
C GLN A 249 18.11 1.46 -26.34
N LEU A 250 16.81 1.67 -26.07
CA LEU A 250 15.73 1.40 -27.02
C LEU A 250 15.90 2.25 -28.28
N LYS A 251 16.11 3.56 -28.08
CA LYS A 251 16.30 4.52 -29.17
C LYS A 251 17.53 4.20 -30.01
N LEU A 252 18.65 3.84 -29.38
CA LEU A 252 19.88 3.45 -30.08
C LEU A 252 19.69 2.17 -30.89
N SER A 253 18.99 1.17 -30.33
CA SER A 253 18.74 -0.10 -31.01
C SER A 253 17.90 0.03 -32.27
N ALA A 254 17.01 1.02 -32.33
CA ALA A 254 16.14 1.26 -33.49
C ALA A 254 16.90 1.88 -34.68
N HIS A 255 17.92 2.70 -34.42
CA HIS A 255 18.59 3.49 -35.47
C HIS A 255 19.80 2.80 -36.10
N GLY A 256 20.35 1.76 -35.46
CA GLY A 256 21.65 1.21 -35.87
C GLY A 256 22.76 2.19 -35.47
N PRO A 257 23.32 2.07 -34.27
CA PRO A 257 24.25 3.06 -33.73
C PRO A 257 25.57 3.16 -34.52
N HIS A 258 26.09 4.39 -34.69
CA HIS A 258 27.49 4.65 -35.08
C HIS A 258 28.47 4.10 -34.02
N ALA A 259 29.77 4.03 -34.33
CA ALA A 259 30.80 3.47 -33.42
C ALA A 259 30.72 4.02 -31.98
N ASP A 260 30.70 5.34 -31.81
CA ASP A 260 30.60 5.92 -30.46
C ASP A 260 29.24 5.61 -29.79
N GLN A 261 28.17 5.53 -30.58
CA GLN A 261 26.84 5.19 -30.07
C GLN A 261 26.73 3.71 -29.67
N GLN A 262 27.50 2.83 -30.31
CA GLN A 262 27.62 1.42 -29.92
C GLN A 262 28.28 1.33 -28.56
N GLU A 263 29.34 2.10 -28.34
CA GLU A 263 30.02 2.19 -27.05
C GLU A 263 29.08 2.73 -25.95
N LEU A 264 28.33 3.80 -26.24
CA LEU A 264 27.30 4.31 -25.32
C LEU A 264 26.23 3.23 -25.02
N GLN A 265 25.75 2.52 -26.05
CA GLN A 265 24.74 1.47 -25.87
C GLN A 265 25.27 0.33 -24.99
N ALA A 266 26.52 -0.09 -25.21
CA ALA A 266 27.19 -1.13 -24.44
C ALA A 266 27.35 -0.73 -22.97
N ARG A 267 27.86 0.48 -22.69
CA ARG A 267 28.03 1.00 -21.33
C ARG A 267 26.70 1.11 -20.58
N LEU A 268 25.65 1.61 -21.23
CA LEU A 268 24.31 1.66 -20.63
C LEU A 268 23.74 0.25 -20.39
N ALA A 269 24.04 -0.72 -21.26
CA ALA A 269 23.56 -2.09 -21.11
C ALA A 269 24.21 -2.76 -19.92
N GLU A 270 25.50 -2.54 -19.75
CA GLU A 270 26.26 -3.03 -18.61
C GLU A 270 25.75 -2.41 -17.30
N LEU A 271 25.53 -1.08 -17.26
CA LEU A 271 24.97 -0.41 -16.08
C LEU A 271 23.58 -0.94 -15.71
N ASN A 272 22.70 -1.13 -16.69
CA ASN A 272 21.35 -1.65 -16.49
C ASN A 272 21.36 -3.11 -16.04
N ALA A 273 22.11 -3.98 -16.73
CA ALA A 273 22.24 -5.39 -16.38
C ALA A 273 22.80 -5.56 -14.97
N THR A 274 23.83 -4.79 -14.62
CA THR A 274 24.48 -4.81 -13.32
C THR A 274 23.54 -4.36 -12.20
N LEU A 275 22.86 -3.20 -12.35
CA LEU A 275 21.89 -2.75 -11.35
C LEU A 275 20.74 -3.75 -11.23
N ALA A 276 20.16 -4.19 -12.35
CA ALA A 276 19.04 -5.12 -12.36
C ALA A 276 19.40 -6.44 -11.67
N TYR A 277 20.59 -6.98 -11.93
CA TYR A 277 21.12 -8.16 -11.24
C TYR A 277 21.16 -7.98 -9.72
N HIS A 278 21.75 -6.89 -9.22
CA HIS A 278 21.79 -6.62 -7.77
C HIS A 278 20.41 -6.34 -7.17
N LEU A 279 19.49 -5.73 -7.92
CA LEU A 279 18.12 -5.55 -7.49
C LEU A 279 17.36 -6.88 -7.41
N ARG A 280 17.59 -7.81 -8.35
CA ARG A 280 17.01 -9.17 -8.35
C ARG A 280 17.55 -10.00 -7.18
N LEU A 281 18.85 -9.90 -6.89
CA LEU A 281 19.47 -10.55 -5.73
C LEU A 281 18.88 -10.07 -4.39
N ASN A 282 18.59 -8.77 -4.28
CA ASN A 282 17.98 -8.20 -3.08
C ASN A 282 16.47 -8.45 -2.98
N ARG A 283 15.82 -9.08 -3.95
CA ARG A 283 14.40 -9.43 -3.84
C ARG A 283 14.23 -10.61 -2.88
N ARG A 284 13.42 -10.45 -1.82
CA ARG A 284 13.10 -11.55 -0.91
C ARG A 284 12.34 -12.66 -1.66
N LYS A 285 12.87 -13.89 -1.57
CA LYS A 285 12.22 -15.11 -2.06
C LYS A 285 11.36 -15.67 -0.92
N GLY A 286 10.04 -15.44 -0.93
CA GLY A 286 9.16 -15.85 0.16
C GLY A 286 7.73 -16.20 -0.26
N VAL A 287 7.46 -16.29 -1.56
CA VAL A 287 6.10 -16.51 -2.08
C VAL A 287 5.60 -17.94 -1.79
N TRP A 288 6.49 -18.94 -1.82
CA TRP A 288 6.10 -20.34 -1.59
C TRP A 288 5.66 -20.65 -0.16
N PRO A 289 6.42 -20.29 0.91
CA PRO A 289 5.94 -20.45 2.28
C PRO A 289 4.60 -19.74 2.52
N LEU A 290 4.40 -18.58 1.90
CA LEU A 290 3.14 -17.86 1.96
C LEU A 290 2.01 -18.64 1.28
N ALA A 291 2.22 -19.14 0.06
CA ALA A 291 1.21 -19.91 -0.66
C ALA A 291 0.71 -21.10 0.16
N LEU A 292 1.61 -21.77 0.90
CA LEU A 292 1.25 -22.84 1.84
C LEU A 292 0.41 -22.34 3.02
N ASN A 293 0.76 -21.20 3.62
CA ASN A 293 -0.04 -20.60 4.71
C ASN A 293 -1.42 -20.12 4.25
N ILE A 294 -1.55 -19.63 3.02
CA ILE A 294 -2.84 -19.24 2.45
C ILE A 294 -3.67 -20.47 2.11
N LEU A 295 -3.04 -21.52 1.58
CA LEU A 295 -3.70 -22.80 1.37
C LEU A 295 -4.25 -23.32 2.70
N TRP A 296 -3.47 -23.25 3.77
CA TRP A 296 -3.92 -23.58 5.12
C TRP A 296 -5.10 -22.71 5.58
N PHE A 297 -5.02 -21.39 5.42
CA PHE A 297 -6.15 -20.48 5.72
C PHE A 297 -7.41 -20.85 4.92
N GLY A 298 -7.26 -21.19 3.64
CA GLY A 298 -8.35 -21.64 2.77
C GLY A 298 -8.97 -22.95 3.25
N VAL A 299 -8.15 -23.93 3.63
CA VAL A 299 -8.62 -25.20 4.22
C VAL A 299 -9.34 -24.95 5.54
N SER A 300 -8.77 -24.12 6.43
CA SER A 300 -9.43 -23.74 7.69
C SER A 300 -10.79 -23.09 7.44
N LEU A 301 -10.88 -22.11 6.53
CA LEU A 301 -12.13 -21.44 6.17
C LEU A 301 -13.17 -22.42 5.60
N ILE A 302 -12.77 -23.34 4.73
CA ILE A 302 -13.67 -24.38 4.18
C ILE A 302 -14.21 -25.28 5.29
N ILE A 303 -13.34 -25.75 6.19
CA ILE A 303 -13.75 -26.58 7.33
C ILE A 303 -14.71 -25.80 8.22
N SER A 304 -14.42 -24.53 8.53
CA SER A 304 -15.31 -23.70 9.34
C SER A 304 -16.67 -23.47 8.71
N VAL A 305 -16.71 -23.27 7.38
CA VAL A 305 -17.98 -23.17 6.65
C VAL A 305 -18.74 -24.50 6.74
N ALA A 306 -18.07 -25.64 6.52
CA ALA A 306 -18.69 -26.95 6.63
C ALA A 306 -19.26 -27.23 8.03
N VAL A 307 -18.52 -26.87 9.09
CA VAL A 307 -18.98 -26.94 10.49
C VAL A 307 -20.16 -25.99 10.72
N ALA A 308 -20.11 -24.77 10.19
CA ALA A 308 -21.22 -23.83 10.31
C ALA A 308 -22.51 -24.32 9.63
N PHE A 309 -22.38 -25.13 8.56
CA PHE A 309 -23.52 -25.79 7.92
C PHE A 309 -23.99 -27.07 8.63
N ALA A 310 -23.11 -27.74 9.39
CA ALA A 310 -23.49 -28.88 10.21
C ALA A 310 -24.38 -28.43 11.40
N ASP A 311 -24.00 -27.33 12.05
CA ASP A 311 -24.70 -26.74 13.20
C ASP A 311 -25.38 -25.41 12.83
N LEU A 312 -26.18 -25.44 11.76
CA LEU A 312 -26.93 -24.27 11.24
C LEU A 312 -27.76 -23.58 12.33
N GLY A 313 -27.52 -22.29 12.53
CA GLY A 313 -28.26 -21.47 13.50
C GLY A 313 -27.67 -21.46 14.90
N ASP A 314 -26.60 -22.20 15.19
CA ASP A 314 -25.90 -22.04 16.46
C ASP A 314 -25.24 -20.65 16.50
N ASN A 315 -25.42 -19.95 17.62
CA ASN A 315 -24.77 -18.66 17.85
C ASN A 315 -23.24 -18.82 17.77
N THR A 316 -22.66 -19.91 18.28
CA THR A 316 -21.21 -20.12 18.21
C THR A 316 -20.73 -20.16 16.76
N THR A 317 -21.44 -20.89 15.90
CA THR A 317 -21.04 -21.11 14.51
C THR A 317 -21.31 -19.89 13.64
N ALA A 318 -22.45 -19.22 13.83
CA ALA A 318 -22.79 -17.95 13.18
C ALA A 318 -21.68 -16.93 13.37
N HIS A 319 -21.24 -16.79 14.62
CA HIS A 319 -20.32 -15.74 15.05
C HIS A 319 -18.89 -16.07 14.66
N SER A 320 -18.51 -17.35 14.76
CA SER A 320 -17.27 -17.88 14.22
C SER A 320 -17.16 -17.63 12.70
N LEU A 321 -18.22 -17.93 11.94
CA LEU A 321 -18.28 -17.66 10.50
C LEU A 321 -18.19 -16.16 10.19
N ALA A 322 -18.94 -15.32 10.92
CA ALA A 322 -18.90 -13.87 10.73
C ALA A 322 -17.50 -13.28 10.98
N LEU A 323 -16.78 -13.77 12.00
CA LEU A 323 -15.39 -13.38 12.25
C LEU A 323 -14.46 -13.81 11.11
N GLY A 324 -14.58 -15.03 10.62
CA GLY A 324 -13.82 -15.51 9.46
C GLY A 324 -14.07 -14.67 8.20
N LEU A 325 -15.33 -14.33 7.93
CA LEU A 325 -15.71 -13.46 6.81
C LEU A 325 -15.16 -12.03 6.98
N LEU A 326 -15.20 -11.48 8.20
CA LEU A 326 -14.64 -10.16 8.49
C LEU A 326 -13.14 -10.11 8.24
N LEU A 327 -12.40 -11.19 8.52
CA LEU A 327 -10.96 -11.29 8.38
C LEU A 327 -10.50 -11.80 6.99
N SER A 328 -11.44 -12.15 6.11
CA SER A 328 -11.16 -12.78 4.81
C SER A 328 -10.37 -11.91 3.82
N TRP A 329 -10.24 -10.61 4.07
CA TRP A 329 -9.40 -9.69 3.30
C TRP A 329 -7.91 -9.78 3.67
N ILE A 330 -7.55 -10.31 4.85
CA ILE A 330 -6.16 -10.41 5.32
C ILE A 330 -5.29 -11.25 4.35
N PRO A 331 -5.68 -12.48 3.94
CA PRO A 331 -4.91 -13.25 2.98
C PRO A 331 -4.66 -12.48 1.67
N SER A 332 -5.68 -11.80 1.15
CA SER A 332 -5.58 -10.99 -0.06
C SER A 332 -4.54 -9.87 0.10
N LEU A 333 -4.57 -9.14 1.21
CA LEU A 333 -3.58 -8.10 1.49
C LEU A 333 -2.16 -8.67 1.57
N VAL A 334 -1.96 -9.78 2.29
CA VAL A 334 -0.64 -10.39 2.49
C VAL A 334 -0.07 -10.91 1.17
N VAL A 335 -0.88 -11.57 0.33
CA VAL A 335 -0.50 -11.98 -1.03
C VAL A 335 -0.04 -10.80 -1.85
N MET A 336 -0.84 -9.74 -1.91
CA MET A 336 -0.51 -8.56 -2.70
C MET A 336 0.77 -7.90 -2.19
N ALA A 337 0.94 -7.75 -0.87
CA ALA A 337 2.11 -7.11 -0.27
C ALA A 337 3.42 -7.89 -0.51
N ILE A 338 3.35 -9.21 -0.70
CA ILE A 338 4.50 -10.07 -0.99
C ILE A 338 4.78 -10.16 -2.50
N ILE A 339 3.73 -10.17 -3.33
CA ILE A 339 3.88 -10.07 -4.79
C ILE A 339 4.48 -8.72 -5.15
N ASP A 340 4.00 -7.65 -4.52
CA ASP A 340 4.68 -6.36 -4.52
C ASP A 340 6.07 -6.53 -3.89
N ARG A 341 7.09 -6.07 -4.61
CA ARG A 341 8.48 -6.45 -4.33
C ARG A 341 8.86 -6.08 -2.88
N ASN A 342 9.39 -7.07 -2.16
CA ASN A 342 9.97 -6.91 -0.83
C ASN A 342 11.51 -6.93 -0.92
N PRO A 343 12.20 -5.77 -0.98
CA PRO A 343 13.65 -5.77 -0.92
C PRO A 343 14.13 -6.21 0.48
N THR A 344 15.15 -7.06 0.54
CA THR A 344 15.82 -7.44 1.80
C THR A 344 16.40 -6.22 2.51
N ASN A 345 16.96 -5.28 1.74
CA ASN A 345 17.44 -3.99 2.22
C ASN A 345 16.99 -2.86 1.28
N SER A 346 15.88 -2.20 1.64
CA SER A 346 15.34 -1.06 0.90
C SER A 346 16.32 0.11 0.77
N SER A 347 17.17 0.34 1.78
CA SER A 347 18.17 1.41 1.79
C SER A 347 19.33 1.10 0.85
N ARG A 348 19.77 -0.16 0.78
CA ARG A 348 20.79 -0.58 -0.19
C ARG A 348 20.28 -0.48 -1.62
N CYS A 349 19.05 -0.90 -1.89
CA CYS A 349 18.46 -0.72 -3.21
C CYS A 349 18.33 0.76 -3.59
N GLN A 350 17.98 1.62 -2.62
CA GLN A 350 17.92 3.07 -2.83
C GLN A 350 19.29 3.61 -3.26
N GLU A 351 20.33 3.27 -2.49
CA GLU A 351 21.71 3.69 -2.75
C GLU A 351 22.19 3.23 -4.14
N LEU A 352 21.96 1.96 -4.50
CA LEU A 352 22.35 1.44 -5.81
C LEU A 352 21.65 2.16 -6.97
N ILE A 353 20.37 2.50 -6.82
CA ILE A 353 19.62 3.26 -7.83
C ILE A 353 20.17 4.69 -7.95
N GLU A 354 20.45 5.37 -6.82
CA GLU A 354 21.01 6.73 -6.81
C GLU A 354 22.38 6.78 -7.50
N ARG A 355 23.24 5.78 -7.25
CA ARG A 355 24.55 5.64 -7.91
C ARG A 355 24.42 5.33 -9.39
N TRP A 356 23.47 4.48 -9.77
CA TRP A 356 23.17 4.19 -11.17
C TRP A 356 22.70 5.44 -11.92
N LEU A 357 21.80 6.24 -11.35
CA LEU A 357 21.37 7.51 -11.95
C LEU A 357 22.54 8.46 -12.20
N TYR A 358 23.45 8.59 -11.23
CA TYR A 358 24.69 9.36 -11.41
C TYR A 358 25.53 8.81 -12.58
N ASN A 359 25.78 7.51 -12.60
CA ASN A 359 26.61 6.87 -13.64
C ASN A 359 26.02 7.03 -15.04
N VAL A 360 24.69 6.92 -15.18
CA VAL A 360 23.99 7.13 -16.45
C VAL A 360 24.24 8.56 -16.96
N GLU A 361 24.10 9.57 -16.11
CA GLU A 361 24.36 10.96 -16.49
C GLU A 361 25.81 11.16 -16.94
N GLN A 362 26.78 10.58 -16.23
CA GLN A 362 28.21 10.68 -16.60
C GLN A 362 28.52 10.01 -17.93
N VAL A 363 28.00 8.81 -18.18
CA VAL A 363 28.22 8.08 -19.44
C VAL A 363 27.61 8.84 -20.62
N VAL A 364 26.41 9.41 -20.46
CA VAL A 364 25.75 10.17 -21.52
C VAL A 364 26.46 11.51 -21.78
N GLU A 365 26.92 12.20 -20.73
CA GLU A 365 27.63 13.47 -20.89
C GLU A 365 29.04 13.28 -21.46
N ALA A 366 29.74 12.20 -21.11
CA ALA A 366 31.00 11.82 -21.76
C ALA A 366 30.81 11.66 -23.28
N GLN A 367 29.76 10.96 -23.70
CA GLN A 367 29.43 10.82 -25.11
C GLN A 367 29.14 12.16 -25.79
N ARG A 368 28.37 13.04 -25.14
CA ARG A 368 28.06 14.37 -25.68
C ARG A 368 29.34 15.19 -25.89
N ARG A 369 30.27 15.15 -24.94
CA ARG A 369 31.57 15.83 -25.05
C ARG A 369 32.40 15.29 -26.22
N GLN A 370 32.48 13.97 -26.39
CA GLN A 370 33.16 13.35 -27.53
C GLN A 370 32.53 13.77 -28.87
N GLY A 371 31.21 13.83 -28.95
CA GLY A 371 30.48 14.34 -30.12
C GLY A 371 30.84 15.79 -30.45
N LEU A 372 30.87 16.67 -29.45
CA LEU A 372 31.22 18.09 -29.63
C LEU A 372 32.68 18.28 -30.08
N ILE A 373 33.62 17.51 -29.51
CA ILE A 373 35.03 17.53 -29.91
C ILE A 373 35.16 17.09 -31.37
N ARG A 374 34.47 16.01 -31.76
CA ARG A 374 34.47 15.52 -33.14
C ARG A 374 33.85 16.55 -34.10
N ASP A 375 32.74 17.16 -33.75
CA ASP A 375 32.08 18.17 -34.59
C ASP A 375 32.96 19.42 -34.74
N ALA A 376 33.67 19.82 -33.68
CA ALA A 376 34.67 20.89 -33.73
C ALA A 376 35.87 20.53 -34.62
N ALA A 377 36.40 19.31 -34.51
CA ALA A 377 37.49 18.81 -35.37
C ALA A 377 37.06 18.74 -36.85
N ASN A 378 35.83 18.28 -37.12
CA ASN A 378 35.27 18.24 -38.46
C ASN A 378 35.05 19.65 -39.03
N ALA A 379 34.56 20.59 -38.22
CA ALA A 379 34.41 22.00 -38.61
C ALA A 379 35.77 22.65 -38.93
N ALA A 380 36.82 22.34 -38.16
CA ALA A 380 38.18 22.81 -38.44
C ALA A 380 38.79 22.22 -39.73
N THR A 381 38.32 21.05 -40.16
CA THR A 381 38.79 20.37 -41.38
C THR A 381 38.03 20.77 -42.64
N GLN A 382 36.87 21.45 -42.53
CA GLN A 382 36.16 21.97 -43.70
C GLN A 382 36.91 23.16 -44.31
N PRO A 383 37.34 23.09 -45.59
CA PRO A 383 38.10 24.18 -46.22
C PRO A 383 37.25 25.46 -46.31
N PRO A 384 37.84 26.65 -46.08
CA PRO A 384 37.10 27.91 -46.17
C PRO A 384 36.46 28.04 -47.54
N GLN A 385 35.17 28.38 -47.57
CA GLN A 385 34.49 28.78 -48.80
C GLN A 385 35.30 29.89 -49.45
N ALA A 386 35.69 29.66 -50.71
CA ALA A 386 36.57 30.54 -51.46
C ALA A 386 35.88 31.89 -51.73
N GLU A 387 36.02 32.83 -50.80
CA GLU A 387 35.87 34.25 -51.08
C GLU A 387 37.23 34.94 -50.82
N GLY A 388 37.75 35.56 -51.87
CA GLY A 388 38.80 36.57 -51.74
C GLY A 388 40.22 36.00 -51.65
N SER A 389 40.82 35.81 -52.82
CA SER A 389 42.26 35.79 -53.03
C SER A 389 42.94 37.00 -52.36
N GLY A 390 43.59 36.77 -51.21
CA GLY A 390 44.41 37.74 -50.52
C GLY A 390 45.57 37.03 -49.85
N ALA A 391 46.78 37.23 -50.38
CA ALA A 391 48.02 36.60 -49.95
C ALA A 391 48.28 36.83 -48.45
N ALA A 392 48.16 35.79 -47.64
CA ALA A 392 48.66 35.76 -46.26
C ALA A 392 49.94 34.91 -46.21
N GLN A 393 50.99 35.51 -45.67
CA GLN A 393 52.34 34.96 -45.53
C GLN A 393 52.40 33.67 -44.69
N PRO A 394 53.41 32.81 -44.91
CA PRO A 394 53.53 31.52 -44.24
C PRO A 394 53.82 31.68 -42.73
N PRO A 395 53.22 30.84 -41.85
CA PRO A 395 53.46 30.92 -40.41
C PRO A 395 54.89 30.52 -40.06
N LEU A 396 55.47 31.24 -39.09
CA LEU A 396 56.77 30.96 -38.50
C LEU A 396 56.75 29.59 -37.76
N PRO A 397 57.79 28.74 -37.93
CA PRO A 397 57.88 27.45 -37.26
C PRO A 397 58.37 27.64 -35.82
N GLY A 398 57.56 27.26 -34.83
CA GLY A 398 58.04 27.25 -33.43
C GLY A 398 57.03 27.05 -32.31
N GLN A 399 55.71 27.06 -32.53
CA GLN A 399 54.72 26.95 -31.44
C GLN A 399 53.74 25.77 -31.54
N ASN A 400 53.91 24.85 -32.50
CA ASN A 400 52.97 23.73 -32.66
C ASN A 400 53.19 22.58 -31.66
N GLY A 401 54.31 22.54 -30.94
CA GLY A 401 54.63 21.45 -29.99
C GLY A 401 53.87 21.54 -28.67
N GLU A 402 53.70 22.75 -28.11
CA GLU A 402 53.01 22.95 -26.83
C GLU A 402 51.47 22.97 -27.00
N ALA A 403 50.98 23.45 -28.14
CA ALA A 403 49.55 23.37 -28.49
C ALA A 403 49.09 21.91 -28.67
N GLN A 404 49.87 21.08 -29.38
CA GLN A 404 49.52 19.66 -29.57
C GLN A 404 49.60 18.83 -28.29
N HIS A 405 50.55 19.13 -27.39
CA HIS A 405 50.60 18.46 -26.09
C HIS A 405 49.47 18.93 -25.18
N GLY A 406 49.13 20.23 -25.18
CA GLY A 406 47.98 20.77 -24.47
C GLY A 406 46.64 20.21 -24.97
N GLU A 407 46.48 20.07 -26.29
CA GLU A 407 45.31 19.45 -26.93
C GLU A 407 45.21 17.96 -26.60
N ALA A 408 46.29 17.18 -26.73
CA ALA A 408 46.29 15.76 -26.40
C ALA A 408 46.04 15.49 -24.90
N GLN A 409 46.54 16.37 -24.03
CA GLN A 409 46.35 16.26 -22.58
C GLN A 409 44.95 16.74 -22.16
N GLN A 410 44.38 17.76 -22.83
CA GLN A 410 42.97 18.13 -22.70
C GLN A 410 42.03 17.05 -23.25
N GLU A 411 42.37 16.40 -24.36
CA GLU A 411 41.62 15.25 -24.89
C GLU A 411 41.67 14.05 -23.94
N ALA A 412 42.83 13.78 -23.32
CA ALA A 412 43.00 12.73 -22.33
C ALA A 412 42.20 12.99 -21.05
N GLU A 413 42.23 14.22 -20.51
CA GLU A 413 41.43 14.62 -19.34
C GLU A 413 39.93 14.70 -19.67
N ALA A 414 39.56 15.14 -20.89
CA ALA A 414 38.16 15.19 -21.32
C ALA A 414 37.52 13.81 -21.51
N ASN A 415 38.34 12.79 -21.83
CA ASN A 415 37.92 11.41 -21.99
C ASN A 415 37.86 10.62 -20.68
N GLU A 416 38.30 11.15 -19.54
CA GLU A 416 38.24 10.45 -18.27
C GLU A 416 36.77 10.30 -17.81
N LEU A 417 36.24 9.07 -17.91
CA LEU A 417 34.91 8.72 -17.44
C LEU A 417 34.90 8.55 -15.92
N VAL A 418 34.52 9.59 -15.19
CA VAL A 418 34.44 9.57 -13.72
C VAL A 418 33.10 8.98 -13.25
N LEU A 419 33.07 7.67 -13.10
CA LEU A 419 31.94 6.97 -12.48
C LEU A 419 31.90 7.16 -10.96
N TRP A 420 30.74 6.86 -10.37
CA TRP A 420 30.59 6.92 -8.93
C TRP A 420 31.60 5.99 -8.27
N SER A 421 32.31 6.51 -7.27
CA SER A 421 33.21 5.76 -6.41
C SER A 421 33.11 6.27 -4.99
N ARG A 422 33.58 5.47 -4.03
CA ARG A 422 33.61 5.92 -2.64
C ARG A 422 34.59 7.08 -2.46
N ALA A 423 35.67 7.07 -3.22
CA ALA A 423 36.61 8.19 -3.27
C ALA A 423 35.95 9.48 -3.78
N LEU A 424 35.08 9.39 -4.79
CA LEU A 424 34.33 10.54 -5.30
C LEU A 424 33.34 11.08 -4.25
N GLU A 425 32.59 10.23 -3.55
CA GLU A 425 31.66 10.69 -2.51
C GLU A 425 32.39 11.36 -1.33
N LEU A 426 33.61 10.91 -1.00
CA LEU A 426 34.47 11.56 -0.01
C LEU A 426 34.99 12.92 -0.49
N ARG A 427 35.33 13.05 -1.78
CA ARG A 427 35.78 14.32 -2.39
C ARG A 427 34.63 15.32 -2.57
N GLN A 428 33.43 14.84 -2.92
CA GLN A 428 32.23 15.63 -3.16
C GLN A 428 31.08 15.17 -2.27
N PRO A 429 31.07 15.56 -0.97
CA PRO A 429 29.99 15.19 -0.07
C PRO A 429 28.66 15.72 -0.60
N GLY A 430 27.68 14.83 -0.74
CA GLY A 430 26.34 15.17 -1.24
C GLY A 430 26.11 14.96 -2.74
N VAL A 431 27.11 14.50 -3.51
CA VAL A 431 26.92 14.13 -4.93
C VAL A 431 25.76 13.14 -5.11
N ARG A 432 25.64 12.15 -4.20
CA ARG A 432 24.55 11.18 -4.17
C ARG A 432 23.18 11.79 -3.86
N ARG A 433 23.14 12.78 -2.96
CA ARG A 433 21.89 13.44 -2.54
C ARG A 433 21.20 14.13 -3.72
N ARG A 434 21.96 14.57 -4.72
CA ARG A 434 21.44 15.14 -5.98
C ARG A 434 20.57 14.16 -6.78
N TYR A 435 20.73 12.86 -6.58
CA TYR A 435 19.96 11.82 -7.27
C TYR A 435 18.94 11.13 -6.36
N GLY A 436 18.63 11.73 -5.20
CA GLY A 436 17.74 11.14 -4.22
C GLY A 436 16.38 10.75 -4.78
N ILE A 437 15.99 9.48 -4.63
CA ILE A 437 14.67 8.94 -5.03
C ILE A 437 13.68 8.89 -3.87
N GLY A 438 14.08 9.36 -2.68
CA GLY A 438 13.26 9.33 -1.48
C GLY A 438 13.17 7.95 -0.82
N HIS A 439 12.25 7.83 0.15
CA HIS A 439 12.10 6.60 0.94
C HIS A 439 11.29 5.53 0.22
N PHE A 440 11.51 4.27 0.63
CA PHE A 440 10.70 3.14 0.19
C PHE A 440 9.27 3.26 0.74
N VAL A 441 8.30 3.24 -0.17
CA VAL A 441 6.87 3.45 0.11
C VAL A 441 5.97 2.34 -0.43
N GLY A 442 6.54 1.39 -1.17
CA GLY A 442 5.82 0.23 -1.69
C GLY A 442 5.14 -0.63 -0.61
N GLN A 443 4.38 -1.62 -1.07
CA GLN A 443 3.68 -2.63 -0.27
C GLN A 443 2.59 -2.05 0.65
N GLY A 444 2.07 -0.86 0.33
CA GLY A 444 1.05 -0.21 1.15
C GLY A 444 1.55 0.26 2.52
N ARG A 445 2.88 0.42 2.70
CA ARG A 445 3.48 0.93 3.94
C ARG A 445 3.20 2.41 4.17
N TYR A 446 3.10 3.19 3.10
CA TYR A 446 2.75 4.61 3.13
C TYR A 446 1.59 4.87 2.17
N LEU A 447 0.62 5.65 2.63
CA LEU A 447 -0.58 5.99 1.86
C LEU A 447 -0.27 7.16 0.92
N ARG A 448 0.21 6.85 -0.28
CA ARG A 448 0.46 7.83 -1.35
C ARG A 448 0.41 7.17 -2.72
N TYR A 449 0.18 7.98 -3.75
CA TYR A 449 0.43 7.58 -5.14
C TYR A 449 1.93 7.69 -5.49
N CYS A 450 2.41 6.73 -6.29
CA CYS A 450 3.74 6.76 -6.90
C CYS A 450 3.60 6.56 -8.41
N GLY A 451 3.73 7.65 -9.17
CA GLY A 451 3.48 7.69 -10.61
C GLY A 451 4.70 7.56 -11.50
N VAL A 452 5.89 7.31 -10.97
CA VAL A 452 7.16 7.39 -11.73
C VAL A 452 7.17 6.47 -12.94
N ALA A 453 6.82 5.19 -12.75
CA ALA A 453 6.76 4.26 -13.85
C ALA A 453 5.62 4.63 -14.81
N ASN A 454 4.49 5.14 -14.30
CA ASN A 454 3.40 5.56 -15.17
C ASN A 454 3.82 6.74 -16.04
N ALA A 455 4.43 7.77 -15.46
CA ALA A 455 4.93 8.94 -16.17
C ALA A 455 5.96 8.57 -17.23
N ALA A 456 6.93 7.70 -16.89
CA ALA A 456 7.94 7.22 -17.83
C ALA A 456 7.32 6.41 -18.98
N LEU A 457 6.41 5.48 -18.67
CA LEU A 457 5.74 4.68 -19.68
C LEU A 457 4.79 5.50 -20.55
N MET A 458 4.14 6.54 -20.02
CA MET A 458 3.33 7.46 -20.82
C MET A 458 4.20 8.20 -21.84
N GLN A 459 5.43 8.61 -21.50
CA GLN A 459 6.33 9.22 -22.50
C GLN A 459 6.61 8.26 -23.66
N TYR A 460 6.87 6.99 -23.35
CA TYR A 460 7.03 5.94 -24.35
C TYR A 460 5.75 5.70 -25.17
N GLU A 461 4.58 5.61 -24.54
CA GLU A 461 3.29 5.42 -25.20
C GLU A 461 2.93 6.59 -26.13
N HIS A 462 3.28 7.84 -25.77
CA HIS A 462 3.08 9.01 -26.64
C HIS A 462 4.02 9.01 -27.85
N ALA A 463 5.23 8.47 -27.70
CA ALA A 463 6.16 8.36 -28.83
C ALA A 463 5.69 7.32 -29.86
N GLY A 464 5.00 6.28 -29.41
CA GLY A 464 4.45 5.24 -30.29
C GLY A 464 5.55 4.56 -31.10
N ASP A 465 5.32 4.44 -32.41
CA ASP A 465 6.29 3.86 -33.35
C ASP A 465 7.44 4.83 -33.68
N ASP A 466 7.25 6.13 -33.48
CA ASP A 466 8.27 7.16 -33.70
C ASP A 466 9.09 7.39 -32.42
N LEU A 467 10.08 6.53 -32.18
CA LEU A 467 11.01 6.67 -31.06
C LEU A 467 11.84 7.96 -31.12
N ASP A 468 11.89 8.68 -32.24
CA ASP A 468 12.59 9.96 -32.31
C ASP A 468 11.86 11.07 -31.58
N SER A 469 10.52 11.03 -31.56
CA SER A 469 9.68 11.93 -30.78
C SER A 469 9.90 11.81 -29.26
N LEU A 470 10.51 10.71 -28.79
CA LEU A 470 10.87 10.53 -27.38
C LEU A 470 12.07 11.42 -27.02
N ASN A 471 11.78 12.61 -26.47
CA ASN A 471 12.78 13.56 -26.01
C ASN A 471 13.33 13.16 -24.63
N LEU A 472 14.49 12.48 -24.63
CA LEU A 472 15.16 12.02 -23.41
C LEU A 472 15.94 13.14 -22.68
N ASP A 473 16.18 14.27 -23.34
CA ASP A 473 16.95 15.39 -22.79
C ASP A 473 16.07 16.42 -22.08
N ASP A 474 14.79 16.51 -22.46
CA ASP A 474 13.79 17.37 -21.82
C ASP A 474 12.81 16.55 -20.94
N PRO A 475 12.97 16.57 -19.61
CA PRO A 475 12.07 15.86 -18.71
C PRO A 475 10.74 16.59 -18.47
N ALA A 476 10.45 17.74 -19.09
CA ALA A 476 9.24 18.53 -18.80
C ALA A 476 7.94 17.73 -19.00
N GLY A 477 7.86 16.92 -20.06
CA GLY A 477 6.70 16.04 -20.31
C GLY A 477 6.54 14.97 -19.22
N PHE A 478 7.65 14.38 -18.79
CA PHE A 478 7.68 13.41 -17.69
C PHE A 478 7.26 14.05 -16.36
N GLU A 479 7.77 15.24 -16.06
CA GLU A 479 7.44 16.00 -14.85
C GLU A 479 5.96 16.38 -14.78
N ALA A 480 5.38 16.79 -15.90
CA ALA A 480 3.95 17.06 -15.98
C ALA A 480 3.09 15.81 -15.73
N GLU A 481 3.60 14.62 -16.05
CA GLU A 481 2.88 13.35 -15.91
C GLU A 481 3.06 12.68 -14.54
N LEU A 482 4.13 13.00 -13.79
CA LEU A 482 4.36 12.48 -12.43
C LEU A 482 3.17 12.72 -11.49
N THR A 483 2.44 13.81 -11.71
CA THR A 483 1.31 14.23 -10.89
C THR A 483 -0.04 13.75 -11.42
N LYS A 484 -0.12 13.11 -12.59
CA LYS A 484 -1.39 12.65 -13.15
C LYS A 484 -1.69 11.20 -12.77
N ARG A 485 -2.91 10.96 -12.28
CA ARG A 485 -3.39 9.61 -11.99
C ARG A 485 -4.06 9.02 -13.23
N PRO A 486 -3.59 7.87 -13.76
CA PRO A 486 -4.25 7.22 -14.88
C PRO A 486 -5.63 6.70 -14.47
N TYR A 487 -6.55 6.53 -15.43
CA TYR A 487 -7.89 5.99 -15.16
C TYR A 487 -7.85 4.62 -14.46
N SER A 488 -6.85 3.79 -14.79
CA SER A 488 -6.61 2.50 -14.13
C SER A 488 -6.38 2.62 -12.62
N TRP A 489 -5.83 3.74 -12.14
CA TRP A 489 -5.65 3.99 -10.71
C TRP A 489 -7.01 4.14 -10.00
N PHE A 490 -7.96 4.84 -10.60
CA PHE A 490 -9.31 5.01 -10.02
C PHE A 490 -10.08 3.69 -9.98
N ILE A 491 -9.95 2.85 -11.02
CA ILE A 491 -10.52 1.49 -11.01
C ILE A 491 -9.93 0.68 -9.85
N ILE A 492 -8.60 0.69 -9.70
CA ILE A 492 -7.91 -0.04 -8.62
C ILE A 492 -8.34 0.49 -7.24
N TRP A 493 -8.50 1.81 -7.10
CA TRP A 493 -9.01 2.44 -5.88
C TRP A 493 -10.41 1.94 -5.52
N VAL A 494 -11.35 1.88 -6.47
CA VAL A 494 -12.69 1.30 -6.25
C VAL A 494 -12.59 -0.19 -5.92
N CYS A 495 -11.86 -0.98 -6.72
CA CYS A 495 -11.73 -2.41 -6.52
C CYS A 495 -11.14 -2.77 -5.16
N SER A 496 -10.20 -1.96 -4.65
CA SER A 496 -9.58 -2.18 -3.34
C SER A 496 -10.59 -2.05 -2.21
N GLU A 497 -11.51 -1.08 -2.31
CA GLU A 497 -12.60 -0.94 -1.35
C GLU A 497 -13.63 -2.05 -1.50
N VAL A 498 -13.95 -2.47 -2.73
CA VAL A 498 -14.87 -3.61 -2.95
C VAL A 498 -14.35 -4.88 -2.27
N ILE A 499 -13.04 -5.16 -2.31
CA ILE A 499 -12.46 -6.33 -1.65
C ILE A 499 -12.75 -6.31 -0.13
N VAL A 500 -12.50 -5.19 0.54
CA VAL A 500 -12.70 -5.05 1.99
C VAL A 500 -14.18 -4.92 2.33
N GLY A 501 -14.92 -4.17 1.54
CA GLY A 501 -16.35 -3.91 1.69
C GLY A 501 -17.19 -5.17 1.51
N VAL A 502 -16.79 -6.12 0.65
CA VAL A 502 -17.44 -7.43 0.58
C VAL A 502 -17.18 -8.23 1.86
N SER A 503 -15.95 -8.31 2.35
CA SER A 503 -15.64 -8.99 3.62
C SER A 503 -16.45 -8.42 4.79
N PHE A 504 -16.50 -7.09 4.90
CA PHE A 504 -17.37 -6.40 5.86
C PHE A 504 -18.85 -6.73 5.64
N GLY A 505 -19.35 -6.56 4.43
CA GLY A 505 -20.76 -6.72 4.09
C GLY A 505 -21.27 -8.12 4.38
N MET A 506 -20.47 -9.16 4.11
CA MET A 506 -20.84 -10.54 4.42
C MET A 506 -20.85 -10.82 5.93
N ALA A 507 -19.85 -10.32 6.67
CA ALA A 507 -19.82 -10.43 8.12
C ALA A 507 -20.96 -9.67 8.81
N PHE A 508 -21.26 -8.47 8.30
CA PHE A 508 -22.39 -7.65 8.71
C PHE A 508 -23.71 -8.37 8.45
N MET A 509 -23.90 -8.94 7.24
CA MET A 509 -25.11 -9.65 6.87
C MET A 509 -25.39 -10.82 7.81
N VAL A 510 -24.38 -11.64 8.12
CA VAL A 510 -24.53 -12.74 9.09
C VAL A 510 -24.89 -12.20 10.48
N SER A 511 -24.21 -11.15 10.94
CA SER A 511 -24.40 -10.61 12.30
C SER A 511 -25.67 -9.78 12.49
N PHE A 512 -26.20 -9.19 11.41
CA PHE A 512 -27.43 -8.41 11.43
C PHE A 512 -28.68 -9.31 11.41
N ASN A 513 -28.56 -10.52 10.84
CA ASN A 513 -29.66 -11.47 10.71
C ASN A 513 -29.57 -12.61 11.74
N THR A 514 -28.70 -12.52 12.76
CA THR A 514 -28.55 -13.58 13.77
C THR A 514 -28.13 -13.02 15.15
N PRO A 515 -28.82 -13.39 16.25
CA PRO A 515 -30.04 -14.22 16.30
C PRO A 515 -31.28 -13.42 15.87
N THR A 516 -31.42 -12.18 16.34
CA THR A 516 -32.52 -11.28 15.97
C THR A 516 -32.15 -10.39 14.79
N ILE A 517 -33.12 -10.06 13.94
CA ILE A 517 -32.90 -9.13 12.82
C ILE A 517 -32.79 -7.71 13.35
N GLY A 518 -31.62 -7.10 13.21
CA GLY A 518 -31.39 -5.70 13.54
C GLY A 518 -29.93 -5.38 13.79
N LEU A 519 -29.66 -4.14 14.21
CA LEU A 519 -28.31 -3.69 14.51
C LEU A 519 -27.99 -4.02 15.98
N GLY A 520 -27.32 -5.15 16.21
CA GLY A 520 -26.77 -5.53 17.50
C GLY A 520 -25.37 -4.95 17.75
N CYS A 521 -24.80 -5.27 18.91
CA CYS A 521 -23.43 -4.85 19.27
C CYS A 521 -22.42 -5.29 18.20
N ARG A 522 -22.56 -6.51 17.66
CA ARG A 522 -21.60 -7.08 16.70
C ARG A 522 -21.64 -6.35 15.35
N SER A 523 -22.80 -6.28 14.71
CA SER A 523 -23.00 -5.57 13.44
C SER A 523 -22.68 -4.07 13.57
N GLY A 524 -23.00 -3.46 14.71
CA GLY A 524 -22.63 -2.08 15.04
C GLY A 524 -21.11 -1.89 15.12
N LEU A 525 -20.40 -2.75 15.85
CA LEU A 525 -18.94 -2.71 15.94
C LEU A 525 -18.27 -2.92 14.57
N TYR A 526 -18.79 -3.83 13.74
CA TYR A 526 -18.30 -4.03 12.37
C TYR A 526 -18.45 -2.77 11.53
N SER A 527 -19.58 -2.08 11.66
CA SER A 527 -19.86 -0.83 10.93
C SER A 527 -18.90 0.28 11.37
N ILE A 528 -18.65 0.42 12.66
CA ILE A 528 -17.67 1.39 13.20
C ILE A 528 -16.27 1.09 12.66
N TRP A 529 -15.84 -0.18 12.71
CA TRP A 529 -14.54 -0.59 12.16
C TRP A 529 -14.43 -0.26 10.68
N TYR A 530 -15.45 -0.60 9.88
CA TYR A 530 -15.45 -0.36 8.44
C TYR A 530 -15.34 1.13 8.12
N ILE A 531 -16.16 1.97 8.76
CA ILE A 531 -16.10 3.44 8.60
C ILE A 531 -14.70 3.98 8.90
N LEU A 532 -14.12 3.59 10.04
CA LEU A 532 -12.76 4.04 10.42
C LEU A 532 -11.72 3.61 9.38
N SER A 533 -11.84 2.38 8.88
CA SER A 533 -10.88 1.79 7.95
C SER A 533 -10.90 2.42 6.56
N SER A 534 -12.05 2.94 6.12
CA SER A 534 -12.22 3.55 4.79
C SER A 534 -11.81 5.04 4.75
N LEU A 535 -11.56 5.70 5.89
CA LEU A 535 -11.20 7.13 5.92
C LEU A 535 -9.90 7.43 5.17
N SER A 536 -8.87 6.65 5.42
CA SER A 536 -7.57 6.76 4.73
C SER A 536 -7.68 6.52 3.22
N TRP A 537 -8.59 5.63 2.81
CA TRP A 537 -8.88 5.36 1.41
C TRP A 537 -9.60 6.54 0.73
N LEU A 538 -10.55 7.20 1.41
CA LEU A 538 -11.18 8.44 0.94
C LEU A 538 -10.17 9.59 0.78
N VAL A 539 -9.22 9.72 1.72
CA VAL A 539 -8.17 10.75 1.62
C VAL A 539 -7.31 10.55 0.38
N LEU A 540 -6.99 9.30 0.01
CA LEU A 540 -6.23 9.03 -1.22
C LEU A 540 -6.97 9.43 -2.51
N LEU A 541 -8.32 9.38 -2.51
CA LEU A 541 -9.10 9.89 -3.64
C LEU A 541 -8.92 11.41 -3.78
N ALA A 542 -9.13 12.13 -2.67
CA ALA A 542 -9.11 13.58 -2.64
C ALA A 542 -7.69 14.14 -2.85
N ILE A 543 -6.68 13.50 -2.25
CA ILE A 543 -5.30 13.98 -2.22
C ILE A 543 -4.37 12.84 -2.58
N GLN A 544 -3.73 12.97 -3.74
CA GLN A 544 -2.79 12.01 -4.30
C GLN A 544 -1.54 11.81 -3.43
N GLU A 545 -0.98 12.92 -2.95
CA GLU A 545 0.14 12.95 -2.00
C GLU A 545 -0.28 13.70 -0.74
N PRO A 546 -0.92 13.03 0.23
CA PRO A 546 -1.29 13.70 1.47
C PRO A 546 -0.04 14.27 2.14
N TRP A 547 -0.12 15.51 2.64
CA TRP A 547 0.99 16.14 3.35
C TRP A 547 1.41 15.30 4.56
N ARG A 548 2.67 15.43 5.00
CA ARG A 548 3.20 14.67 6.15
C ARG A 548 2.35 14.82 7.40
N TRP A 549 1.85 16.02 7.70
CA TRP A 549 0.97 16.24 8.85
C TRP A 549 -0.37 15.52 8.70
N LEU A 550 -0.93 15.45 7.49
CA LEU A 550 -2.17 14.74 7.20
C LEU A 550 -1.98 13.22 7.25
N GLN A 551 -0.84 12.71 6.75
CA GLN A 551 -0.47 11.31 6.92
C GLN A 551 -0.40 10.93 8.41
N LEU A 552 0.24 11.78 9.23
CA LEU A 552 0.30 11.59 10.68
C LEU A 552 -1.08 11.68 11.34
N LEU A 553 -1.94 12.60 10.89
CA LEU A 553 -3.31 12.71 11.37
C LEU A 553 -4.12 11.44 11.06
N MET A 554 -3.95 10.86 9.86
CA MET A 554 -4.63 9.62 9.45
C MET A 554 -4.14 8.38 10.21
N LEU A 555 -3.00 8.44 10.90
CA LEU A 555 -2.61 7.35 11.81
C LEU A 555 -3.58 7.19 12.99
N LEU A 556 -4.33 8.23 13.36
CA LEU A 556 -5.32 8.17 14.45
C LEU A 556 -6.52 7.27 14.08
N PRO A 557 -7.30 7.52 13.02
CA PRO A 557 -8.38 6.62 12.62
C PRO A 557 -7.87 5.22 12.28
N ASN A 558 -6.66 5.10 11.70
CA ASN A 558 -6.06 3.79 11.44
C ASN A 558 -5.77 3.04 12.75
N LEU A 559 -5.23 3.71 13.77
CA LEU A 559 -5.05 3.12 15.11
C LEU A 559 -6.39 2.71 15.72
N LEU A 560 -7.41 3.56 15.64
CA LEU A 560 -8.74 3.24 16.14
C LEU A 560 -9.32 2.02 15.42
N ALA A 561 -9.17 1.91 14.11
CA ALA A 561 -9.60 0.73 13.35
C ALA A 561 -8.87 -0.54 13.80
N VAL A 562 -7.56 -0.50 14.02
CA VAL A 562 -6.79 -1.66 14.54
C VAL A 562 -7.29 -2.05 15.94
N LEU A 563 -7.52 -1.08 16.82
CA LEU A 563 -8.03 -1.33 18.17
C LEU A 563 -9.45 -1.87 18.14
N SER A 564 -10.32 -1.32 17.28
CA SER A 564 -11.68 -1.82 17.07
C SER A 564 -11.66 -3.27 16.62
N LEU A 565 -10.83 -3.62 15.63
CA LEU A 565 -10.70 -5.00 15.16
C LEU A 565 -10.19 -5.94 16.26
N PHE A 566 -9.22 -5.49 17.07
CA PHE A 566 -8.73 -6.24 18.22
C PHE A 566 -9.81 -6.47 19.28
N VAL A 567 -10.56 -5.42 19.65
CA VAL A 567 -11.68 -5.50 20.61
C VAL A 567 -12.76 -6.43 20.08
N ILE A 568 -13.18 -6.27 18.82
CA ILE A 568 -14.13 -7.16 18.15
C ILE A 568 -13.69 -8.61 18.28
N THR A 569 -12.43 -8.88 17.93
CA THR A 569 -11.86 -10.23 17.94
C THR A 569 -11.88 -10.82 19.35
N LEU A 570 -11.41 -10.06 20.33
CA LEU A 570 -11.34 -10.52 21.71
C LEU A 570 -12.73 -10.72 22.32
N SER A 571 -13.64 -9.78 22.12
CA SER A 571 -15.02 -9.87 22.61
C SER A 571 -15.77 -11.05 22.00
N GLN A 572 -15.48 -11.42 20.76
CA GLN A 572 -16.05 -12.60 20.13
C GLN A 572 -15.46 -13.90 20.66
N VAL A 573 -14.13 -13.97 20.80
CA VAL A 573 -13.44 -15.15 21.34
C VAL A 573 -13.92 -15.48 22.75
N LEU A 574 -14.18 -14.47 23.58
CA LEU A 574 -14.60 -14.65 24.97
C LEU A 574 -16.11 -14.75 25.16
N GLY A 575 -16.93 -14.49 24.14
CA GLY A 575 -18.38 -14.47 24.28
C GLY A 575 -18.94 -13.21 24.95
N LEU A 576 -18.16 -12.12 25.07
CA LEU A 576 -18.59 -10.87 25.71
C LEU A 576 -19.77 -10.18 25.00
N LEU A 577 -20.02 -10.52 23.74
CA LEU A 577 -21.16 -10.00 22.97
C LEU A 577 -22.43 -10.84 23.13
N ASN A 578 -22.42 -11.89 23.96
CA ASN A 578 -23.57 -12.75 24.25
C ASN A 578 -24.33 -12.27 25.50
N GLY A 579 -24.69 -10.98 25.56
CA GLY A 579 -25.52 -10.43 26.63
C GLY A 579 -26.92 -10.06 26.14
N CYS A 580 -27.86 -9.84 27.07
CA CYS A 580 -29.23 -9.41 26.76
C CYS A 580 -29.25 -8.18 25.82
N LEU A 581 -28.43 -7.16 26.10
CA LEU A 581 -28.36 -5.93 25.29
C LEU A 581 -27.79 -6.19 23.88
N CYS A 582 -26.81 -7.08 23.75
CA CYS A 582 -26.09 -7.28 22.50
C CYS A 582 -26.81 -8.23 21.53
N LYS A 583 -27.54 -9.21 22.04
CA LYS A 583 -28.35 -10.15 21.23
C LYS A 583 -29.72 -9.60 20.85
N SER A 584 -30.22 -8.57 21.53
CA SER A 584 -31.55 -7.99 21.29
C SER A 584 -31.63 -6.94 20.19
N SER A 585 -30.51 -6.59 19.55
CA SER A 585 -30.47 -5.66 18.40
C SER A 585 -31.14 -4.30 18.65
N THR A 586 -30.90 -3.73 19.83
CA THR A 586 -31.52 -2.48 20.30
C THR A 586 -30.98 -1.21 19.65
N PHE A 587 -29.84 -1.26 18.97
CA PHE A 587 -29.19 -0.07 18.42
C PHE A 587 -29.83 0.31 17.07
N GLY A 588 -31.05 0.84 17.03
CA GLY A 588 -31.65 1.20 15.75
C GLY A 588 -33.10 1.65 15.84
N SER A 589 -33.79 1.61 14.71
CA SER A 589 -35.23 1.82 14.70
C SER A 589 -35.91 0.74 15.56
N SER A 590 -36.88 1.15 16.39
CA SER A 590 -37.77 0.23 17.12
C SER A 590 -38.54 -0.73 16.21
N ALA A 591 -38.49 -0.52 14.89
CA ALA A 591 -38.95 -1.48 13.92
C ALA A 591 -38.15 -2.79 13.95
N PHE A 592 -36.85 -2.79 14.25
CA PHE A 592 -36.00 -3.99 14.17
C PHE A 592 -35.57 -4.46 15.57
N GLY A 593 -35.63 -5.77 15.82
CA GLY A 593 -35.23 -6.37 17.09
C GLY A 593 -36.05 -5.90 18.30
N GLY A 594 -35.35 -5.67 19.41
CA GLY A 594 -35.93 -5.22 20.69
C GLY A 594 -36.31 -6.34 21.65
N TYR A 595 -35.97 -7.58 21.33
CA TYR A 595 -36.27 -8.76 22.15
C TYR A 595 -35.07 -9.71 22.20
N MET A 596 -34.97 -10.46 23.29
CA MET A 596 -34.00 -11.54 23.46
C MET A 596 -34.71 -12.87 23.17
N ASP A 597 -34.10 -13.70 22.35
CA ASP A 597 -34.53 -15.06 22.09
C ASP A 597 -33.51 -16.06 22.68
N PHE A 598 -34.02 -17.09 23.35
CA PHE A 598 -33.23 -18.16 23.96
C PHE A 598 -33.23 -19.44 23.11
N GLU A 599 -33.81 -19.41 21.91
CA GLU A 599 -33.84 -20.57 21.05
C GLU A 599 -32.47 -20.92 20.44
N GLY A 600 -32.24 -22.22 20.27
CA GLY A 600 -31.01 -22.78 19.72
C GLY A 600 -31.06 -23.03 18.21
N SER A 601 -29.99 -23.60 17.68
CA SER A 601 -29.80 -23.92 16.26
C SER A 601 -30.96 -24.71 15.63
N LEU A 602 -31.45 -25.72 16.34
CA LEU A 602 -32.54 -26.59 15.88
C LEU A 602 -33.86 -25.84 15.63
N PHE A 603 -34.15 -24.84 16.46
CA PHE A 603 -35.34 -24.00 16.29
C PHE A 603 -35.15 -23.07 15.10
N TYR A 604 -34.04 -22.32 15.05
CA TYR A 604 -33.74 -21.41 13.94
C TYR A 604 -33.79 -22.14 12.60
N ARG A 605 -33.21 -23.34 12.48
CA ARG A 605 -33.26 -24.14 11.25
C ARG A 605 -34.68 -24.45 10.76
N LYS A 606 -35.66 -24.58 11.66
CA LYS A 606 -37.06 -24.87 11.30
C LYS A 606 -37.89 -23.61 11.11
N ALA A 607 -37.70 -22.63 11.99
CA ALA A 607 -38.54 -21.46 12.12
C ALA A 607 -38.04 -20.26 11.32
N TYR A 608 -36.77 -20.24 10.91
CA TYR A 608 -36.17 -19.13 10.17
C TYR A 608 -35.12 -19.62 9.16
N ASP A 609 -35.36 -19.42 7.87
CA ASP A 609 -34.39 -19.83 6.83
C ASP A 609 -33.16 -18.91 6.76
N VAL A 610 -32.31 -18.99 7.79
CA VAL A 610 -31.01 -18.31 7.87
C VAL A 610 -30.03 -18.86 6.81
N THR A 611 -30.27 -20.07 6.32
CA THR A 611 -29.41 -20.80 5.39
C THR A 611 -29.09 -19.97 4.16
N VAL A 612 -30.10 -19.30 3.58
CA VAL A 612 -29.92 -18.46 2.39
C VAL A 612 -28.91 -17.34 2.65
N PHE A 613 -29.03 -16.65 3.79
CA PHE A 613 -28.13 -15.55 4.12
C PHE A 613 -26.71 -16.02 4.40
N TRP A 614 -26.55 -17.11 5.15
CA TRP A 614 -25.23 -17.64 5.48
C TRP A 614 -24.55 -18.30 4.27
N ALA A 615 -25.28 -19.05 3.45
CA ALA A 615 -24.76 -19.65 2.21
C ALA A 615 -24.37 -18.59 1.20
N THR A 616 -25.19 -17.54 1.05
CA THR A 616 -24.85 -16.42 0.18
C THR A 616 -23.61 -15.69 0.70
N ALA A 617 -23.54 -15.42 2.01
CA ALA A 617 -22.41 -14.74 2.62
C ALA A 617 -21.10 -15.53 2.51
N ALA A 618 -21.15 -16.83 2.82
CA ALA A 618 -20.02 -17.74 2.70
C ALA A 618 -19.57 -17.90 1.24
N GLY A 619 -20.52 -18.09 0.32
CA GLY A 619 -20.25 -18.25 -1.10
C GLY A 619 -19.60 -17.01 -1.73
N ILE A 620 -20.17 -15.83 -1.49
CA ILE A 620 -19.63 -14.55 -1.99
C ILE A 620 -18.27 -14.24 -1.36
N GLY A 621 -18.14 -14.44 -0.04
CA GLY A 621 -16.87 -14.24 0.67
C GLY A 621 -15.75 -15.11 0.11
N PHE A 622 -16.02 -16.41 -0.06
CA PHE A 622 -15.06 -17.36 -0.63
C PHE A 622 -14.69 -16.99 -2.07
N LEU A 623 -15.69 -16.74 -2.91
CA LEU A 623 -15.48 -16.41 -4.32
C LEU A 623 -14.63 -15.16 -4.47
N THR A 624 -14.87 -14.14 -3.63
CA THR A 624 -14.12 -12.89 -3.65
C THR A 624 -12.66 -13.10 -3.27
N SER A 625 -12.39 -13.71 -2.11
CA SER A 625 -11.01 -13.97 -1.68
C SER A 625 -10.26 -14.88 -2.65
N PHE A 626 -10.90 -15.95 -3.13
CA PHE A 626 -10.31 -16.86 -4.12
C PHE A 626 -9.98 -16.13 -5.42
N THR A 627 -10.90 -15.35 -5.96
CA THR A 627 -10.71 -14.63 -7.23
C THR A 627 -9.56 -13.62 -7.13
N VAL A 628 -9.50 -12.88 -6.03
CA VAL A 628 -8.44 -11.89 -5.78
C VAL A 628 -7.08 -12.56 -5.68
N ILE A 629 -6.97 -13.65 -4.92
CA ILE A 629 -5.72 -14.41 -4.74
C ILE A 629 -5.30 -15.07 -6.07
N ALA A 630 -6.22 -15.71 -6.78
CA ALA A 630 -5.96 -16.34 -8.07
C ALA A 630 -5.50 -15.31 -9.11
N TRP A 631 -6.14 -14.14 -9.16
CA TRP A 631 -5.70 -13.02 -10.00
C TRP A 631 -4.29 -12.58 -9.65
N ALA A 632 -4.00 -12.42 -8.35
CA ALA A 632 -2.69 -11.99 -7.88
C ALA A 632 -1.60 -13.01 -8.26
N MET A 633 -1.84 -14.29 -8.00
CA MET A 633 -0.93 -15.38 -8.37
C MET A 633 -0.70 -15.47 -9.87
N ARG A 634 -1.75 -15.27 -10.68
CA ARG A 634 -1.64 -15.21 -12.15
C ARG A 634 -0.78 -14.02 -12.59
N ARG A 635 -0.95 -12.84 -11.98
CA ARG A 635 -0.13 -11.65 -12.25
C ARG A 635 1.32 -11.88 -11.89
N TRP A 636 1.57 -12.46 -10.72
CA TRP A 636 2.90 -12.83 -10.27
C TRP A 636 3.59 -13.80 -11.24
N SER A 637 2.90 -14.87 -11.63
CA SER A 637 3.44 -15.87 -12.56
C SER A 637 3.78 -15.25 -13.92
N LYS A 638 2.87 -14.46 -14.50
CA LYS A 638 3.08 -13.81 -15.81
C LYS A 638 4.22 -12.81 -15.81
N SER A 639 4.39 -12.03 -14.75
CA SER A 639 5.48 -11.06 -14.66
C SER A 639 6.80 -11.66 -14.15
N SER A 640 6.83 -12.96 -13.82
CA SER A 640 8.00 -13.63 -13.27
C SER A 640 9.29 -13.54 -14.10
N PRO A 641 9.26 -13.56 -15.45
CA PRO A 641 10.49 -13.43 -16.23
C PRO A 641 11.26 -12.15 -15.93
N LEU A 642 10.58 -11.05 -15.60
CA LEU A 642 11.20 -9.74 -15.36
C LEU A 642 12.19 -9.75 -14.17
N TRP A 643 11.98 -10.63 -13.19
CA TRP A 643 12.78 -10.69 -11.97
C TRP A 643 13.48 -12.02 -11.73
N ARG A 644 13.39 -13.00 -12.63
CA ARG A 644 14.21 -14.22 -12.52
C ARG A 644 15.67 -13.83 -12.71
N ILE A 645 16.52 -14.37 -11.84
CA ILE A 645 17.97 -14.31 -12.03
C ILE A 645 18.29 -15.37 -13.08
N GLN A 646 18.94 -15.00 -14.18
CA GLN A 646 19.56 -15.99 -15.05
C GLN A 646 20.80 -16.50 -14.34
N GLU A 647 20.79 -17.77 -13.91
CA GLU A 647 21.87 -18.38 -13.11
C GLU A 647 23.23 -18.36 -13.82
N ASN A 648 23.25 -18.28 -15.15
CA ASN A 648 24.46 -18.30 -15.98
C ASN A 648 24.87 -16.92 -16.53
N GLY A 649 24.23 -15.83 -16.09
CA GLY A 649 24.34 -14.51 -16.71
C GLY A 649 24.54 -13.37 -15.71
N GLY A 650 25.47 -13.52 -14.74
CA GLY A 650 26.04 -12.32 -14.11
C GLY A 650 26.62 -11.41 -15.20
N PRO A 651 26.67 -10.07 -15.01
CA PRO A 651 27.32 -9.22 -15.99
C PRO A 651 28.74 -9.76 -16.21
N GLU A 652 29.04 -10.24 -17.41
CA GLU A 652 30.42 -10.31 -17.88
C GLU A 652 30.92 -8.88 -17.78
N ALA A 653 31.91 -8.63 -16.93
CA ALA A 653 32.50 -7.31 -16.82
C ALA A 653 32.90 -6.91 -18.24
N GLY A 654 32.27 -5.86 -18.79
CA GLY A 654 32.89 -5.12 -19.86
C GLY A 654 34.24 -4.66 -19.33
N SER A 655 35.27 -4.63 -20.16
CA SER A 655 36.62 -4.28 -19.73
C SER A 655 36.73 -2.87 -19.11
N ASP A 656 35.70 -2.03 -19.27
CA ASP A 656 35.83 -0.58 -19.13
C ASP A 656 35.06 0.01 -17.92
N ILE A 657 34.03 -0.66 -17.37
CA ILE A 657 33.25 -0.14 -16.23
C ILE A 657 33.69 -0.77 -14.91
N SER A 658 34.31 0.02 -14.03
CA SER A 658 34.65 -0.40 -12.67
C SER A 658 33.40 -0.77 -11.86
N LEU A 659 33.37 -1.97 -11.27
CA LEU A 659 32.31 -2.43 -10.35
C LEU A 659 32.37 -1.76 -8.96
N GLU A 660 33.27 -0.79 -8.73
CA GLU A 660 33.39 -0.09 -7.45
C GLU A 660 32.09 0.59 -7.04
N TRP A 661 31.30 1.10 -8.00
CA TRP A 661 30.04 1.79 -7.68
C TRP A 661 28.97 0.89 -7.07
N ILE A 662 29.13 -0.41 -7.17
CA ILE A 662 28.23 -1.37 -6.54
C ILE A 662 28.59 -1.56 -5.07
N ARG A 663 29.87 -1.46 -4.68
CA ARG A 663 30.36 -1.73 -3.32
C ARG A 663 29.79 -0.71 -2.35
#